data_AF-A0A814YKZ0-F1
#
_entry.id   AF-A0A814YKZ0-F1
#
_cell.length_a   1.000
_cell.length_b   1.000
_cell.length_c   1.000
_cell.angle_alpha   90.00
_cell.angle_beta   90.00
_cell.angle_gamma   90.00
#
_symmetry.space_group_name_H-M   'P 1'
#
loop_
_entity.id
_entity.type
_entity.pdbx_description
1 polymer ?
#
loop_
_entity_poly.entity_id
_entity_poly.type
_entity_poly.pdbx_seq_one_letter_code
_entity_poly.pdbx_strand_id
1 'polypeptide(L)'
;MDCSYKSYDYHPKRLLEIEKTMVDDGYVRIQFSDEYLPHDDDFPRNMEKFFINIIEKLSGKCLTHNAEQNSFVWHVQPMETDSIDEKRHLARSQTDDEFSFHTDCSYEMNPPEYMALFVLEQDQLGGGKLEIIQLSDILKSLSMKTQEKLLNENFQINIPLEFRKSIDIDHISAPILLAEDKIRYRYDILSEKNGEELNELNLIIQQMKRFQPELTKFTMIILNNQKFLHGRTKILDHRRHLLRIRFNRTCPYDVHSVYDKDKLLPEYLSFSNDFYDYLQSQHEILYKILLSVVKHYDQPTNLGEKIRQTFQFDLKVDQIIKQLNNYRPNYQIGSYRPDLMFSQGNLFEINSKYSFQPKICEINARFPFNGYFLSAALCSTDRQNRYSQKSSKMIETIIESAKFDLTKRMFIVKLQEHGYDIHLFQQYWTNKSSQPCLVVDPNDLKIKNEKLIDQKSNIFIEQCILELHQNEILNLSDEILQYFIENKQINYINDLRTIFLLHDKRLFSLLSNQSFLYVLLNTQVEKFVQFIPKTFIINKLPNYLKDSIVNNKQHWCIKPNSAGKGENITIGTDVSIDEWSRQLLNSNHNQWIIQEYIDYVPYKSMNLCGMLFCFNEHCFNMGIIRMAQKKIVNISRGGHYIRPYVHQQSIHSMENGNILTKEILHEQLNKMKLFDNQWNRSVYISSSGGSGGKQLYFSSDIQQNLLQRQILVKMMLDEEIISDRDICLNIFQTGHVYRSLEIFNDFCTMANCTSIPMGGNTSDEDILKIIEYFKPNIIMGTPHRLMQLAFYFEKQEKKEIYFEKIYFACEAIDKVKQDYFKRIFHCSTLLGFYGSAETGVYACQSPKYSSTKIYLYPKELVQIEIFNSKIIVTNLIRKRNQLFRFDSGDLGRILPTDINSKYGLIEVFRSQRLIMIGEDALSKSDIEETMKQIDLIEWQLIIDYVSSSKTDQILLLFRYVKSETTSNENSEMILKNYLQNFFDKKLTSLSENLILQFELIQFNQLIRNKTSNKLLKIIDKRF
;
A
#
# COMPACT_ATOMS: atom_id res chain seq x y z
N MET A 1 2.43 5.35 24.05
CA MET A 1 1.17 5.49 23.28
C MET A 1 0.11 4.83 24.12
N ASP A 2 -0.86 5.62 24.61
CA ASP A 2 -2.00 5.11 25.36
C ASP A 2 -2.90 4.33 24.40
N CYS A 3 -2.89 2.99 24.50
CA CYS A 3 -4.02 2.21 24.00
C CYS A 3 -5.23 2.61 24.84
N SER A 4 -6.18 3.31 24.25
CA SER A 4 -7.43 3.64 24.93
C SER A 4 -8.22 2.35 25.08
N TYR A 5 -8.06 1.65 26.21
CA TYR A 5 -8.98 0.60 26.61
C TYR A 5 -10.37 1.22 26.78
N LYS A 6 -11.17 1.24 25.71
CA LYS A 6 -12.45 1.93 25.69
C LYS A 6 -13.50 1.15 26.46
N SER A 7 -14.31 1.89 27.22
CA SER A 7 -15.46 1.38 27.95
C SER A 7 -16.72 2.06 27.45
N TYR A 8 -17.81 1.31 27.36
CA TYR A 8 -19.11 1.78 26.91
C TYR A 8 -20.18 1.40 27.92
N ASP A 9 -21.15 2.28 28.13
CA ASP A 9 -22.46 1.87 28.64
C ASP A 9 -23.27 1.30 27.46
N TYR A 10 -23.86 0.13 27.66
CA TYR A 10 -24.62 -0.54 26.61
C TYR A 10 -25.84 0.28 26.21
N HIS A 11 -25.99 0.51 24.90
CA HIS A 11 -27.20 1.05 24.31
C HIS A 11 -27.33 0.53 22.86
N PRO A 12 -28.53 0.09 22.40
CA PRO A 12 -28.68 -0.51 21.06
C PRO A 12 -28.16 0.36 19.90
N LYS A 13 -28.30 1.69 20.00
CA LYS A 13 -27.78 2.64 19.00
C LYS A 13 -26.25 2.70 18.90
N ARG A 14 -25.52 2.17 19.90
CA ARG A 14 -24.04 2.18 19.93
C ARG A 14 -23.41 0.86 19.49
N LEU A 15 -24.21 -0.12 19.07
CA LEU A 15 -23.69 -1.43 18.63
C LEU A 15 -22.63 -1.32 17.52
N LEU A 16 -22.83 -0.42 16.56
CA LEU A 16 -21.85 -0.17 15.49
C LEU A 16 -20.53 0.41 16.03
N GLU A 17 -20.62 1.32 17.00
CA GLU A 17 -19.44 1.93 17.65
C GLU A 17 -18.66 0.89 18.48
N ILE A 18 -19.38 0.03 19.20
CA ILE A 18 -18.83 -1.08 19.99
C ILE A 18 -18.17 -2.10 19.08
N GLU A 19 -18.85 -2.53 18.01
CA GLU A 19 -18.29 -3.47 17.03
C GLU A 19 -17.04 -2.89 16.36
N LYS A 20 -17.08 -1.62 15.95
CA LYS A 20 -15.92 -0.93 15.37
C LYS A 20 -14.74 -0.92 16.34
N THR A 21 -14.98 -0.61 17.61
CA THR A 21 -13.93 -0.61 18.64
C THR A 21 -13.37 -2.01 18.89
N MET A 22 -14.24 -3.03 18.96
CA MET A 22 -13.84 -4.43 19.06
C MET A 22 -12.94 -4.86 17.90
N VAL A 23 -13.16 -4.32 16.69
CA VAL A 23 -12.39 -4.64 15.48
C VAL A 23 -11.08 -3.86 15.42
N ASP A 24 -11.13 -2.55 15.66
CA ASP A 24 -9.99 -1.64 15.52
C ASP A 24 -8.99 -1.84 16.67
N ASP A 25 -9.49 -1.89 17.91
CA ASP A 25 -8.66 -1.95 19.12
C ASP A 25 -8.45 -3.39 19.62
N GLY A 26 -9.30 -4.33 19.20
CA GLY A 26 -9.23 -5.73 19.63
C GLY A 26 -9.67 -5.96 21.09
N TYR A 27 -10.16 -4.93 21.77
CA TYR A 27 -10.65 -4.98 23.14
C TYR A 27 -11.84 -4.02 23.30
N VAL A 28 -12.88 -4.45 24.02
CA VAL A 28 -13.94 -3.55 24.47
C VAL A 28 -14.53 -4.00 25.81
N ARG A 29 -14.79 -3.03 26.70
CA ARG A 29 -15.55 -3.23 27.94
C ARG A 29 -16.94 -2.61 27.79
N ILE A 30 -17.98 -3.35 28.16
CA ILE A 30 -19.37 -2.92 28.04
C ILE A 30 -20.04 -3.11 29.41
N GLN A 31 -20.56 -2.03 29.99
CA GLN A 31 -21.36 -2.07 31.21
C GLN A 31 -22.85 -2.13 30.82
N PHE A 32 -23.59 -3.06 31.40
CA PHE A 32 -25.04 -3.16 31.21
C PHE A 32 -25.77 -2.57 32.42
N SER A 33 -26.77 -1.73 32.17
CA SER A 33 -27.74 -1.28 33.16
C SER A 33 -28.89 -2.28 33.29
N ASP A 34 -29.56 -2.26 34.44
CA ASP A 34 -30.62 -3.23 34.75
C ASP A 34 -31.75 -3.26 33.70
N GLU A 35 -32.08 -2.13 33.07
CA GLU A 35 -33.14 -2.02 32.05
C GLU A 35 -32.92 -2.88 30.79
N TYR A 36 -31.68 -3.31 30.52
CA TYR A 36 -31.35 -4.15 29.36
C TYR A 36 -31.16 -5.62 29.71
N LEU A 37 -31.24 -5.98 30.99
CA LEU A 37 -31.05 -7.34 31.47
C LEU A 37 -32.39 -8.09 31.52
N PRO A 38 -32.41 -9.42 31.34
CA PRO A 38 -33.61 -10.22 31.55
C PRO A 38 -33.99 -10.27 33.05
N HIS A 39 -35.29 -10.13 33.36
CA HIS A 39 -35.80 -10.01 34.74
C HIS A 39 -36.60 -11.22 35.27
N ASP A 40 -36.46 -12.42 34.67
CA ASP A 40 -37.30 -13.60 34.96
C ASP A 40 -36.66 -14.65 35.91
N ASP A 41 -37.52 -15.53 36.46
CA ASP A 41 -37.24 -16.54 37.51
C ASP A 41 -36.18 -17.64 37.18
N ASP A 42 -35.81 -17.84 35.91
CA ASP A 42 -34.75 -18.80 35.47
C ASP A 42 -33.46 -18.04 35.09
N PHE A 43 -32.87 -17.39 36.09
CA PHE A 43 -31.80 -16.38 35.95
C PHE A 43 -30.54 -16.87 35.19
N PRO A 44 -30.02 -18.11 35.37
CA PRO A 44 -28.81 -18.54 34.65
C PRO A 44 -29.05 -18.74 33.15
N ARG A 45 -30.13 -19.43 32.76
CA ARG A 45 -30.39 -19.78 31.35
C ARG A 45 -30.75 -18.58 30.49
N ASN A 46 -31.49 -17.63 31.04
CA ASN A 46 -31.87 -16.42 30.31
C ASN A 46 -30.66 -15.49 30.09
N MET A 47 -29.74 -15.45 31.05
CA MET A 47 -28.47 -14.72 30.89
C MET A 47 -27.54 -15.33 29.83
N GLU A 48 -27.48 -16.65 29.72
CA GLU A 48 -26.74 -17.32 28.64
C GLU A 48 -27.28 -16.95 27.25
N LYS A 49 -28.61 -17.00 27.07
CA LYS A 49 -29.26 -16.59 25.81
C LYS A 49 -29.03 -15.11 25.49
N PHE A 50 -29.13 -14.25 26.50
CA PHE A 50 -28.82 -12.84 26.37
C PHE A 50 -27.37 -12.63 25.90
N PHE A 51 -26.42 -13.31 26.54
CA PHE A 51 -25.01 -13.21 26.19
C PHE A 51 -24.75 -13.63 24.73
N ILE A 52 -25.32 -14.76 24.29
CA ILE A 52 -25.25 -15.22 22.89
C ILE A 52 -25.83 -14.16 21.94
N ASN A 53 -27.01 -13.62 22.23
CA ASN A 53 -27.69 -12.64 21.38
C ASN A 53 -26.85 -11.36 21.16
N ILE A 54 -26.18 -10.88 22.22
CA ILE A 54 -25.27 -9.73 22.10
C ILE A 54 -24.08 -10.05 21.19
N ILE A 55 -23.47 -11.24 21.33
CA ILE A 55 -22.36 -11.66 20.47
C ILE A 55 -22.81 -11.76 19.01
N GLU A 56 -24.00 -12.31 18.73
CA GLU A 56 -24.56 -12.39 17.37
C GLU A 56 -24.81 -11.01 16.76
N LYS A 57 -25.34 -10.05 17.54
CA LYS A 57 -25.52 -8.65 17.12
C LYS A 57 -24.20 -7.93 16.80
N LEU A 58 -23.10 -8.37 17.41
CA LEU A 58 -21.75 -7.90 17.12
C LEU A 58 -21.08 -8.71 15.99
N SER A 59 -21.88 -9.37 15.15
CA SER A 59 -21.44 -10.19 14.01
C SER A 59 -20.54 -11.38 14.44
N GLY A 60 -20.76 -11.93 15.63
CA GLY A 60 -20.03 -13.07 16.17
C GLY A 60 -20.79 -14.39 16.05
N LYS A 61 -20.10 -15.45 15.62
CA LYS A 61 -20.59 -16.83 15.66
C LYS A 61 -19.96 -17.58 16.82
N CYS A 62 -20.78 -17.91 17.81
CA CYS A 62 -20.38 -18.68 18.98
C CYS A 62 -19.82 -20.06 18.61
N LEU A 63 -18.79 -20.47 19.33
CA LEU A 63 -18.13 -21.77 19.19
C LEU A 63 -18.47 -22.64 20.40
N THR A 64 -18.72 -23.92 20.15
CA THR A 64 -18.99 -24.91 21.22
C THR A 64 -17.72 -25.18 22.01
N HIS A 65 -17.82 -25.29 23.34
CA HIS A 65 -16.65 -25.63 24.18
C HIS A 65 -16.33 -27.12 24.16
N ASN A 66 -17.35 -27.98 24.02
CA ASN A 66 -17.23 -29.44 23.91
C ASN A 66 -18.09 -29.96 22.75
N ALA A 67 -17.54 -30.86 21.92
CA ALA A 67 -18.23 -31.41 20.75
C ALA A 67 -19.46 -32.27 21.11
N GLU A 68 -19.49 -32.84 22.32
CA GLU A 68 -20.54 -33.77 22.76
C GLU A 68 -21.71 -33.10 23.49
N GLN A 69 -21.60 -31.83 23.91
CA GLN A 69 -22.59 -31.17 24.78
C GLN A 69 -23.27 -29.93 24.17
N ASN A 70 -22.88 -29.49 22.97
CA ASN A 70 -23.51 -28.36 22.25
C ASN A 70 -23.69 -27.08 23.09
N SER A 71 -22.81 -26.84 24.08
CA SER A 71 -22.86 -25.66 24.94
C SER A 71 -21.91 -24.56 24.43
N PHE A 72 -22.47 -23.39 24.11
CA PHE A 72 -21.74 -22.19 23.68
C PHE A 72 -21.19 -21.38 24.86
N VAL A 73 -21.80 -21.51 26.04
CA VAL A 73 -21.47 -20.71 27.22
C VAL A 73 -20.77 -21.58 28.25
N TRP A 74 -19.60 -21.12 28.71
CA TRP A 74 -18.80 -21.81 29.72
C TRP A 74 -18.83 -21.06 31.04
N HIS A 75 -19.18 -21.75 32.12
CA HIS A 75 -19.17 -21.19 33.47
C HIS A 75 -17.74 -21.19 34.04
N VAL A 76 -17.24 -20.00 34.37
CA VAL A 76 -15.93 -19.77 34.99
C VAL A 76 -16.16 -19.49 36.47
N GLN A 77 -16.28 -20.57 37.25
CA GLN A 77 -16.50 -20.56 38.70
C GLN A 77 -15.65 -21.69 39.34
N PRO A 78 -15.00 -21.46 40.50
CA PRO A 78 -14.31 -22.52 41.23
C PRO A 78 -15.27 -23.63 41.65
N MET A 79 -14.90 -24.90 41.44
CA MET A 79 -15.66 -26.05 41.94
C MET A 79 -14.96 -26.64 43.18
N GLU A 80 -15.70 -26.92 44.24
CA GLU A 80 -15.19 -27.61 45.43
C GLU A 80 -15.18 -29.12 45.17
N THR A 81 -13.99 -29.73 45.18
CA THR A 81 -13.81 -31.20 45.08
C THR A 81 -12.74 -31.65 46.06
N ASP A 82 -13.01 -32.72 46.81
CA ASP A 82 -12.08 -33.29 47.80
C ASP A 82 -11.19 -34.42 47.22
N SER A 83 -11.46 -34.87 45.99
CA SER A 83 -10.72 -35.97 45.36
C SER A 83 -9.55 -35.44 44.50
N ILE A 84 -8.36 -36.04 44.67
CA ILE A 84 -7.14 -35.66 43.93
C ILE A 84 -7.24 -36.02 42.44
N ASP A 85 -7.96 -37.09 42.09
CA ASP A 85 -8.13 -37.52 40.71
C ASP A 85 -9.17 -36.67 39.95
N GLU A 86 -10.27 -36.21 40.57
CA GLU A 86 -11.19 -35.27 39.90
C GLU A 86 -10.53 -33.90 39.69
N LYS A 87 -9.68 -33.43 40.63
CA LYS A 87 -8.89 -32.20 40.45
C LYS A 87 -7.98 -32.23 39.22
N ARG A 88 -7.49 -33.41 38.80
CA ARG A 88 -6.64 -33.56 37.60
C ARG A 88 -7.43 -33.48 36.29
N HIS A 89 -8.75 -33.67 36.33
CA HIS A 89 -9.62 -33.65 35.16
C HIS A 89 -10.43 -32.34 35.02
N LEU A 90 -10.37 -31.44 36.01
CA LEU A 90 -10.99 -30.12 35.94
C LEU A 90 -10.24 -29.21 34.97
N ALA A 91 -11.00 -28.46 34.16
CA ALA A 91 -10.41 -27.39 33.35
C ALA A 91 -9.82 -26.31 34.25
N ARG A 92 -8.68 -25.69 33.87
CA ARG A 92 -8.04 -24.61 34.65
C ARG A 92 -8.96 -23.43 35.00
N SER A 93 -10.01 -23.20 34.23
CA SER A 93 -11.04 -22.20 34.53
C SER A 93 -11.96 -22.55 35.72
N GLN A 94 -11.96 -23.79 36.18
CA GLN A 94 -12.75 -24.32 37.30
C GLN A 94 -11.90 -24.54 38.57
N THR A 95 -10.59 -24.27 38.50
CA THR A 95 -9.69 -24.28 39.65
C THR A 95 -9.54 -22.87 40.25
N ASP A 96 -9.11 -22.77 41.50
CA ASP A 96 -8.81 -21.52 42.20
C ASP A 96 -7.38 -20.99 41.93
N ASP A 97 -6.49 -21.84 41.41
CA ASP A 97 -5.09 -21.53 41.07
C ASP A 97 -4.89 -20.30 40.16
N GLU A 98 -3.71 -19.70 40.20
CA GLU A 98 -3.31 -18.70 39.20
C GLU A 98 -3.25 -19.33 37.79
N PHE A 99 -3.69 -18.58 36.77
CA PHE A 99 -3.57 -18.99 35.38
C PHE A 99 -2.67 -18.01 34.63
N SER A 100 -1.50 -18.49 34.20
CA SER A 100 -0.50 -17.70 33.48
C SER A 100 -1.01 -17.19 32.13
N PHE A 101 -0.29 -16.23 31.56
CA PHE A 101 -0.62 -15.63 30.27
C PHE A 101 -0.73 -16.66 29.15
N HIS A 102 -1.87 -16.66 28.47
CA HIS A 102 -2.21 -17.58 27.39
C HIS A 102 -3.18 -16.94 26.39
N THR A 103 -3.45 -17.69 25.32
CA THR A 103 -4.59 -17.53 24.42
C THR A 103 -5.50 -18.75 24.57
N ASP A 104 -6.81 -18.57 24.50
CA ASP A 104 -7.78 -19.66 24.53
C ASP A 104 -7.62 -20.59 23.32
N CYS A 105 -7.71 -21.90 23.55
CA CYS A 105 -7.59 -22.96 22.53
C CYS A 105 -6.30 -22.89 21.70
N SER A 106 -5.16 -22.50 22.29
CA SER A 106 -3.86 -22.48 21.61
C SER A 106 -3.45 -23.83 20.99
N TYR A 107 -4.02 -24.92 21.49
CA TYR A 107 -3.84 -26.30 21.01
C TYR A 107 -4.76 -26.70 19.82
N GLU A 108 -5.63 -25.82 19.33
CA GLU A 108 -6.44 -26.10 18.12
C GLU A 108 -5.77 -25.58 16.86
N MET A 109 -5.89 -26.28 15.72
CA MET A 109 -5.31 -25.83 14.45
C MET A 109 -5.75 -24.42 14.05
N ASN A 110 -6.99 -24.05 14.33
CA ASN A 110 -7.54 -22.71 14.11
C ASN A 110 -8.11 -22.17 15.43
N PRO A 111 -7.29 -21.49 16.27
CA PRO A 111 -7.78 -20.97 17.54
C PRO A 111 -8.84 -19.88 17.31
N PRO A 112 -9.84 -19.75 18.21
CA PRO A 112 -10.88 -18.73 18.13
C PRO A 112 -10.30 -17.32 17.99
N GLU A 113 -10.97 -16.48 17.20
CA GLU A 113 -10.56 -15.10 16.99
C GLU A 113 -10.84 -14.22 18.23
N TYR A 114 -11.99 -14.42 18.87
CA TYR A 114 -12.41 -13.64 20.03
C TYR A 114 -12.84 -14.53 21.19
N MET A 115 -12.68 -14.00 22.39
CA MET A 115 -13.35 -14.46 23.60
C MET A 115 -14.17 -13.31 24.19
N ALA A 116 -15.26 -13.65 24.87
CA ALA A 116 -16.02 -12.72 25.69
C ALA A 116 -16.21 -13.29 27.09
N LEU A 117 -16.13 -12.42 28.10
CA LEU A 117 -16.43 -12.71 29.50
C LEU A 117 -17.60 -11.84 29.95
N PHE A 118 -18.57 -12.43 30.64
CA PHE A 118 -19.68 -11.70 31.24
C PHE A 118 -19.69 -11.94 32.76
N VAL A 119 -19.71 -10.86 33.55
CA VAL A 119 -19.67 -10.92 35.02
C VAL A 119 -21.08 -11.09 35.58
N LEU A 120 -21.38 -12.25 36.16
CA LEU A 120 -22.62 -12.46 36.93
C LEU A 120 -22.41 -12.07 38.39
N GLU A 121 -21.32 -12.51 39.00
CA GLU A 121 -20.91 -12.12 40.35
C GLU A 121 -19.41 -11.78 40.36
N GLN A 122 -19.10 -10.57 40.85
CA GLN A 122 -17.73 -10.07 40.96
C GLN A 122 -17.01 -10.63 42.19
N ASP A 123 -15.68 -10.67 42.15
CA ASP A 123 -14.86 -11.01 43.32
C ASP A 123 -14.94 -9.91 44.40
N GLN A 124 -15.10 -10.28 45.67
CA GLN A 124 -15.13 -9.33 46.80
C GLN A 124 -13.90 -9.42 47.71
N LEU A 125 -12.96 -10.34 47.45
CA LEU A 125 -11.80 -10.62 48.30
C LEU A 125 -10.45 -10.21 47.65
N GLY A 126 -10.50 -9.56 46.48
CA GLY A 126 -9.33 -9.05 45.77
C GLY A 126 -8.60 -10.06 44.88
N GLY A 127 -9.20 -11.24 44.63
CA GLY A 127 -8.66 -12.32 43.80
C GLY A 127 -9.25 -12.38 42.38
N GLY A 128 -8.81 -13.35 41.57
CA GLY A 128 -9.43 -13.68 40.29
C GLY A 128 -9.44 -12.54 39.26
N LYS A 129 -8.47 -11.63 39.33
CA LYS A 129 -8.36 -10.48 38.43
C LYS A 129 -7.94 -10.94 37.04
N LEU A 130 -8.57 -10.38 36.01
CA LEU A 130 -8.12 -10.54 34.62
C LEU A 130 -6.91 -9.65 34.39
N GLU A 131 -5.85 -10.19 33.82
CA GLU A 131 -4.68 -9.44 33.37
C GLU A 131 -4.54 -9.61 31.86
N ILE A 132 -4.27 -8.54 31.11
CA ILE A 132 -4.06 -8.61 29.66
C ILE A 132 -2.78 -7.88 29.23
N ILE A 133 -2.16 -8.38 28.17
CA ILE A 133 -0.99 -7.81 27.49
C ILE A 133 -1.27 -7.81 25.99
N GLN A 134 -1.03 -6.68 25.32
CA GLN A 134 -1.21 -6.58 23.87
C GLN A 134 -0.01 -7.15 23.12
N LEU A 135 -0.26 -7.97 22.09
CA LEU A 135 0.78 -8.61 21.29
C LEU A 135 1.70 -7.60 20.62
N SER A 136 1.20 -6.45 20.18
CA SER A 136 2.02 -5.41 19.56
C SER A 136 3.13 -4.89 20.48
N ASP A 137 2.93 -4.92 21.79
CA ASP A 137 3.95 -4.48 22.74
C ASP A 137 4.98 -5.58 23.01
N ILE A 138 4.54 -6.85 22.99
CA ILE A 138 5.44 -8.01 23.03
C ILE A 138 6.33 -8.02 21.79
N LEU A 139 5.75 -7.89 20.59
CA LEU A 139 6.48 -7.88 19.31
C LEU A 139 7.49 -6.74 19.22
N LYS A 140 7.21 -5.56 19.77
CA LYS A 140 8.19 -4.46 19.81
C LYS A 140 9.43 -4.79 20.65
N SER A 141 9.32 -5.70 21.60
CA SER A 141 10.41 -6.10 22.50
C SER A 141 11.08 -7.41 22.11
N LEU A 142 10.49 -8.20 21.21
CA LEU A 142 11.09 -9.43 20.69
C LEU A 142 12.15 -9.12 19.63
N SER A 143 13.25 -9.87 19.64
CA SER A 143 14.22 -9.86 18.56
C SER A 143 13.59 -10.28 17.22
N MET A 144 14.07 -9.70 16.12
CA MET A 144 13.59 -10.04 14.77
C MET A 144 13.79 -11.53 14.45
N LYS A 145 14.93 -12.11 14.90
CA LYS A 145 15.22 -13.54 14.79
C LYS A 145 14.12 -14.38 15.44
N THR A 146 13.74 -14.04 16.68
CA THR A 146 12.68 -14.74 17.40
C THR A 146 11.33 -14.58 16.71
N GLN A 147 10.99 -13.38 16.21
CA GLN A 147 9.75 -13.18 15.47
C GLN A 147 9.68 -14.02 14.19
N GLU A 148 10.75 -14.05 13.40
CA GLU A 148 10.82 -14.87 12.18
C GLU A 148 10.67 -16.36 12.49
N LYS A 149 11.32 -16.84 13.57
CA LYS A 149 11.24 -18.25 13.96
C LYS A 149 9.86 -18.64 14.45
N LEU A 150 9.28 -17.83 15.34
CA LEU A 150 7.93 -18.06 15.87
C LEU A 150 6.86 -18.06 14.78
N LEU A 151 7.09 -17.33 13.67
CA LEU A 151 6.19 -17.25 12.52
C LEU A 151 6.37 -18.39 11.51
N ASN A 152 7.61 -18.78 11.23
CA ASN A 152 7.91 -19.69 10.12
C ASN A 152 8.16 -21.15 10.54
N GLU A 153 8.50 -21.40 11.81
CA GLU A 153 8.75 -22.75 12.31
C GLU A 153 7.54 -23.32 13.06
N ASN A 154 7.34 -24.64 12.95
CA ASN A 154 6.29 -25.34 13.66
C ASN A 154 6.80 -25.81 15.03
N PHE A 155 6.00 -25.54 16.06
CA PHE A 155 6.22 -26.00 17.42
C PHE A 155 5.20 -27.07 17.76
N GLN A 156 5.61 -28.07 18.54
CA GLN A 156 4.70 -29.08 19.04
C GLN A 156 3.95 -28.56 20.28
N ILE A 157 2.63 -28.54 20.17
CA ILE A 157 1.69 -28.02 21.17
C ILE A 157 0.80 -29.17 21.62
N ASN A 158 0.95 -29.60 22.86
CA ASN A 158 0.19 -30.72 23.41
C ASN A 158 -1.27 -30.32 23.68
N ILE A 159 -2.19 -31.23 23.39
CA ILE A 159 -3.62 -31.05 23.70
C ILE A 159 -3.82 -31.49 25.16
N PRO A 160 -4.34 -30.61 26.05
CA PRO A 160 -4.63 -30.99 27.44
C PRO A 160 -5.60 -32.18 27.50
N LEU A 161 -5.42 -33.05 28.50
CA LEU A 161 -6.17 -34.31 28.62
C LEU A 161 -7.68 -34.08 28.65
N GLU A 162 -8.12 -33.01 29.30
CA GLU A 162 -9.53 -32.63 29.45
C GLU A 162 -10.19 -32.15 28.13
N PHE A 163 -9.40 -31.84 27.09
CA PHE A 163 -9.88 -31.37 25.78
C PHE A 163 -9.54 -32.33 24.63
N ARG A 164 -9.06 -33.54 24.94
CA ARG A 164 -8.69 -34.53 23.95
C ARG A 164 -9.93 -35.16 23.31
N LYS A 165 -10.14 -34.92 22.01
CA LYS A 165 -11.29 -35.41 21.24
C LYS A 165 -11.14 -36.86 20.74
N SER A 166 -9.91 -37.36 20.63
CA SER A 166 -9.59 -38.74 20.20
C SER A 166 -8.33 -39.22 20.92
N ILE A 167 -8.27 -40.51 21.25
CA ILE A 167 -7.09 -41.14 21.86
C ILE A 167 -5.84 -41.06 20.96
N ASP A 168 -6.04 -41.00 19.64
CA ASP A 168 -4.95 -41.05 18.65
C ASP A 168 -4.34 -39.67 18.34
N ILE A 169 -4.89 -38.58 18.88
CA ILE A 169 -4.39 -37.21 18.62
C ILE A 169 -4.15 -36.52 19.96
N ASP A 170 -2.88 -36.36 20.34
CA ASP A 170 -2.45 -35.77 21.61
C ASP A 170 -1.68 -34.45 21.47
N HIS A 171 -1.32 -34.04 20.25
CA HIS A 171 -0.64 -32.77 19.97
C HIS A 171 -0.98 -32.22 18.58
N ILE A 172 -0.65 -30.95 18.36
CA ILE A 172 -0.59 -30.33 17.03
C ILE A 172 0.83 -29.81 16.77
N SER A 173 1.18 -29.67 15.49
CA SER A 173 2.43 -29.05 15.04
C SER A 173 2.09 -27.78 14.26
N ALA A 174 2.34 -26.61 14.85
CA ALA A 174 1.92 -25.32 14.31
C ALA A 174 2.84 -24.18 14.79
N PRO A 175 2.93 -23.05 14.05
CA PRO A 175 3.71 -21.91 14.50
C PRO A 175 3.03 -21.19 15.68
N ILE A 176 3.85 -20.54 16.51
CA ILE A 176 3.37 -19.75 17.66
C ILE A 176 2.77 -18.42 17.18
N LEU A 177 3.39 -17.77 16.20
CA LEU A 177 2.78 -16.64 15.50
C LEU A 177 1.95 -17.16 14.32
N LEU A 178 0.66 -16.83 14.32
CA LEU A 178 -0.27 -17.20 13.25
C LEU A 178 -0.11 -16.31 12.01
N ALA A 179 0.39 -15.09 12.24
CA ALA A 179 0.69 -14.04 11.28
C ALA A 179 1.62 -13.03 11.97
N GLU A 180 2.10 -12.02 11.24
CA GLU A 180 2.94 -10.94 11.81
C GLU A 180 2.32 -10.23 13.02
N ASP A 181 0.98 -10.18 13.12
CA ASP A 181 0.25 -9.50 14.19
C ASP A 181 -0.69 -10.42 14.99
N LYS A 182 -0.46 -11.74 14.97
CA LYS A 182 -1.33 -12.73 15.64
C LYS A 182 -0.55 -13.85 16.32
N ILE A 183 -1.01 -14.27 17.49
CA ILE A 183 -0.35 -15.29 18.32
C ILE A 183 -1.31 -16.41 18.76
N ARG A 184 -0.76 -17.61 18.92
CA ARG A 184 -1.28 -18.68 19.79
C ARG A 184 -0.23 -18.92 20.88
N TYR A 185 -0.61 -18.92 22.15
CA TYR A 185 0.38 -19.09 23.20
C TYR A 185 -0.19 -19.74 24.44
N ARG A 186 0.52 -20.75 24.98
CA ARG A 186 0.28 -21.30 26.31
C ARG A 186 1.51 -22.12 26.72
N TYR A 187 2.31 -21.59 27.65
CA TYR A 187 3.64 -22.12 27.93
C TYR A 187 3.64 -23.57 28.47
N ASP A 188 2.66 -23.93 29.31
CA ASP A 188 2.64 -25.24 29.97
C ASP A 188 2.49 -26.43 29.02
N ILE A 189 1.88 -26.21 27.85
CA ILE A 189 1.59 -27.25 26.85
C ILE A 189 2.58 -27.31 25.68
N LEU A 190 3.59 -26.45 25.65
CA LEU A 190 4.67 -26.56 24.66
C LEU A 190 5.63 -27.68 25.06
N SER A 191 5.96 -28.59 24.12
CA SER A 191 6.87 -29.70 24.40
C SER A 191 8.33 -29.24 24.53
N GLU A 192 8.77 -28.32 23.67
CA GLU A 192 10.13 -27.79 23.65
C GLU A 192 10.26 -26.50 24.46
N LYS A 193 10.51 -26.62 25.77
CA LYS A 193 10.60 -25.46 26.68
C LYS A 193 11.99 -24.81 26.75
N ASN A 194 13.00 -25.39 26.09
CA ASN A 194 14.40 -24.98 26.21
C ASN A 194 14.94 -24.21 25.00
N GLY A 195 14.09 -23.85 24.03
CA GLY A 195 14.49 -23.03 22.89
C GLY A 195 14.82 -21.59 23.29
N GLU A 196 15.92 -21.04 22.76
CA GLU A 196 16.38 -19.67 23.00
C GLU A 196 15.24 -18.64 22.77
N GLU A 197 14.49 -18.83 21.69
CA GLU A 197 13.43 -17.91 21.23
C GLU A 197 12.16 -17.99 22.10
N LEU A 198 11.80 -19.19 22.58
CA LEU A 198 10.69 -19.37 23.52
C LEU A 198 11.04 -18.83 24.91
N ASN A 199 12.32 -18.93 25.31
CA ASN A 199 12.79 -18.32 26.55
C ASN A 199 12.75 -16.80 26.48
N GLU A 200 13.18 -16.21 25.37
CA GLU A 200 13.06 -14.78 25.11
C GLU A 200 11.58 -14.32 25.19
N LEU A 201 10.68 -15.02 24.49
CA LEU A 201 9.25 -14.75 24.53
C LEU A 201 8.68 -14.77 25.94
N ASN A 202 9.02 -15.79 26.74
CA ASN A 202 8.56 -15.88 28.12
C ASN A 202 9.08 -14.75 29.01
N LEU A 203 10.37 -14.43 28.91
CA LEU A 203 10.99 -13.38 29.70
C LEU A 203 10.34 -12.02 29.41
N ILE A 204 10.08 -11.71 28.14
CA ILE A 204 9.40 -10.48 27.74
C ILE A 204 7.99 -10.45 28.31
N ILE A 205 7.21 -11.53 28.16
CA ILE A 205 5.84 -11.60 28.71
C ILE A 205 5.83 -11.33 30.22
N GLN A 206 6.80 -11.86 30.97
CA GLN A 206 6.87 -11.67 32.42
C GLN A 206 7.20 -10.24 32.84
N GLN A 207 7.98 -9.51 32.03
CA GLN A 207 8.43 -8.14 32.29
C GLN A 207 7.46 -7.07 31.77
N MET A 208 6.53 -7.45 30.89
CA MET A 208 5.59 -6.52 30.27
C MET A 208 4.61 -5.91 31.27
N LYS A 209 4.26 -4.63 31.04
CA LYS A 209 3.24 -3.94 31.81
C LYS A 209 1.88 -4.59 31.54
N ARG A 210 1.20 -5.00 32.60
CA ARG A 210 -0.11 -5.66 32.56
C ARG A 210 -1.21 -4.63 32.71
N PHE A 211 -2.30 -4.77 31.96
CA PHE A 211 -3.54 -4.02 32.17
C PHE A 211 -4.56 -4.91 32.88
N GLN A 212 -5.19 -4.39 33.94
CA GLN A 212 -6.21 -5.11 34.71
C GLN A 212 -7.56 -4.40 34.53
N PRO A 213 -8.44 -4.89 33.64
CA PRO A 213 -9.77 -4.32 33.50
C PRO A 213 -10.65 -4.62 34.71
N GLU A 214 -11.53 -3.68 35.06
CA GLU A 214 -12.50 -3.85 36.14
C GLU A 214 -13.59 -4.85 35.75
N LEU A 215 -13.74 -5.90 36.56
CA LEU A 215 -14.75 -6.95 36.44
C LEU A 215 -15.94 -6.69 37.38
N THR A 216 -16.62 -5.55 37.22
CA THR A 216 -17.83 -5.24 37.98
C THR A 216 -19.03 -6.05 37.49
N LYS A 217 -20.01 -6.27 38.37
CA LYS A 217 -21.25 -6.98 38.03
C LYS A 217 -21.91 -6.43 36.75
N PHE A 218 -22.42 -7.34 35.92
CA PHE A 218 -23.04 -7.05 34.61
C PHE A 218 -22.13 -6.32 33.62
N THR A 219 -20.82 -6.53 33.72
CA THR A 219 -19.86 -6.12 32.70
C THR A 219 -19.60 -7.24 31.72
N MET A 220 -19.54 -6.91 30.43
CA MET A 220 -18.97 -7.76 29.40
C MET A 220 -17.61 -7.25 28.95
N ILE A 221 -16.63 -8.13 28.85
CA ILE A 221 -15.33 -7.85 28.25
C ILE A 221 -15.18 -8.72 27.02
N ILE A 222 -14.92 -8.10 25.87
CA ILE A 222 -14.60 -8.80 24.63
C ILE A 222 -13.14 -8.53 24.29
N LEU A 223 -12.40 -9.60 24.00
CA LEU A 223 -10.98 -9.58 23.72
C LEU A 223 -10.67 -10.37 22.45
N ASN A 224 -9.86 -9.81 21.56
CA ASN A 224 -9.31 -10.52 20.42
C ASN A 224 -8.24 -11.49 20.94
N ASN A 225 -8.60 -12.76 20.98
CA ASN A 225 -7.82 -13.86 21.54
C ASN A 225 -6.49 -14.10 20.78
N GLN A 226 -6.36 -13.58 19.56
CA GLN A 226 -5.14 -13.71 18.76
C GLN A 226 -4.23 -12.48 18.86
N LYS A 227 -4.70 -11.36 19.43
CA LYS A 227 -3.95 -10.09 19.56
C LYS A 227 -3.59 -9.72 21.00
N PHE A 228 -4.12 -10.46 21.97
CA PHE A 228 -3.85 -10.25 23.37
C PHE A 228 -3.52 -11.59 24.03
N LEU A 229 -2.58 -11.54 24.97
CA LEU A 229 -2.43 -12.59 25.98
C LEU A 229 -3.24 -12.19 27.20
N HIS A 230 -3.94 -13.16 27.80
CA HIS A 230 -4.67 -12.96 29.04
C HIS A 230 -4.25 -13.95 30.11
N GLY A 231 -4.26 -13.50 31.36
CA GLY A 231 -3.96 -14.26 32.56
C GLY A 231 -5.01 -13.99 33.65
N ARG A 232 -5.01 -14.83 34.69
CA ARG A 232 -5.92 -14.70 35.84
C ARG A 232 -5.13 -14.87 37.13
N THR A 233 -5.23 -13.90 38.04
CA THR A 233 -4.66 -14.09 39.39
C THR A 233 -5.42 -15.17 40.17
N LYS A 234 -4.81 -15.69 41.24
CA LYS A 234 -5.46 -16.67 42.12
C LYS A 234 -6.85 -16.20 42.57
N ILE A 235 -7.87 -17.06 42.50
CA ILE A 235 -9.21 -16.74 42.99
C ILE A 235 -9.22 -16.86 44.51
N LEU A 236 -9.82 -15.87 45.18
CA LEU A 236 -10.00 -15.85 46.63
C LEU A 236 -11.49 -15.94 46.99
N ASP A 237 -12.39 -15.37 46.19
CA ASP A 237 -13.84 -15.48 46.40
C ASP A 237 -14.46 -16.61 45.56
N HIS A 238 -14.88 -17.70 46.21
CA HIS A 238 -15.54 -18.84 45.54
C HIS A 238 -16.94 -18.51 45.00
N ARG A 239 -17.54 -17.36 45.41
CA ARG A 239 -18.81 -16.88 44.87
C ARG A 239 -18.65 -16.17 43.52
N ARG A 240 -17.42 -15.87 43.11
CA ARG A 240 -17.12 -15.23 41.83
C ARG A 240 -17.62 -16.11 40.67
N HIS A 241 -18.45 -15.53 39.81
CA HIS A 241 -19.06 -16.26 38.71
C HIS A 241 -19.04 -15.43 37.43
N LEU A 242 -18.34 -15.92 36.41
CA LEU A 242 -18.43 -15.38 35.05
C LEU A 242 -18.90 -16.43 34.04
N LEU A 243 -19.46 -15.92 32.95
CA LEU A 243 -19.72 -16.68 31.73
C LEU A 243 -18.64 -16.38 30.70
N ARG A 244 -18.24 -17.38 29.92
CA ARG A 244 -17.28 -17.24 28.82
C ARG A 244 -17.86 -17.77 27.50
N ILE A 245 -17.80 -16.97 26.45
CA ILE A 245 -18.09 -17.38 25.07
C ILE A 245 -16.82 -17.23 24.23
N ARG A 246 -16.57 -18.19 23.35
CA ARG A 246 -15.57 -18.07 22.26
C ARG A 246 -16.33 -17.89 20.97
N PHE A 247 -15.86 -17.02 20.09
CA PHE A 247 -16.53 -16.78 18.82
C PHE A 247 -15.56 -16.34 17.73
N ASN A 248 -15.95 -16.58 16.48
CA ASN A 248 -15.30 -16.00 15.31
C ASN A 248 -16.19 -14.93 14.73
N ARG A 249 -15.62 -13.89 14.12
CA ARG A 249 -16.46 -12.98 13.33
C ARG A 249 -17.01 -13.71 12.11
N THR A 250 -18.29 -13.51 11.87
CA THR A 250 -18.94 -13.94 10.63
C THR A 250 -19.19 -12.75 9.74
N CYS A 251 -19.35 -13.04 8.45
CA CYS A 251 -20.05 -12.11 7.56
C CYS A 251 -21.42 -11.81 8.20
N PRO A 252 -21.87 -10.55 8.25
CA PRO A 252 -23.15 -10.19 8.88
C PRO A 252 -24.38 -10.70 8.10
N TYR A 253 -24.19 -11.53 7.09
CA TYR A 253 -25.25 -12.16 6.30
C TYR A 253 -24.75 -13.51 5.74
N ASP A 254 -25.66 -14.48 5.62
CA ASP A 254 -25.36 -15.80 5.07
C ASP A 254 -25.32 -15.75 3.55
N VAL A 255 -24.11 -15.63 3.02
CA VAL A 255 -23.87 -15.67 1.58
C VAL A 255 -24.24 -17.01 0.95
N HIS A 256 -24.12 -18.13 1.65
CA HIS A 256 -24.39 -19.45 1.07
C HIS A 256 -25.86 -19.64 0.67
N SER A 257 -26.76 -18.83 1.23
CA SER A 257 -28.17 -18.78 0.83
C SER A 257 -28.39 -18.24 -0.59
N VAL A 258 -27.43 -17.51 -1.19
CA VAL A 258 -27.63 -16.82 -2.47
C VAL A 258 -26.58 -17.09 -3.54
N TYR A 259 -25.47 -17.75 -3.22
CA TYR A 259 -24.47 -18.15 -4.22
C TYR A 259 -24.03 -19.61 -4.06
N ASP A 260 -23.71 -20.21 -5.20
CA ASP A 260 -23.17 -21.55 -5.28
C ASP A 260 -21.65 -21.53 -5.00
N LYS A 261 -21.25 -22.15 -3.89
CA LYS A 261 -19.86 -22.24 -3.43
C LYS A 261 -18.95 -22.93 -4.46
N ASP A 262 -19.49 -23.87 -5.23
CA ASP A 262 -18.71 -24.63 -6.22
C ASP A 262 -18.36 -23.76 -7.44
N LYS A 263 -19.03 -22.61 -7.59
CA LYS A 263 -18.69 -21.60 -8.61
C LYS A 263 -17.59 -20.66 -8.18
N LEU A 264 -17.19 -20.60 -6.91
CA LEU A 264 -16.09 -19.76 -6.46
C LEU A 264 -14.77 -20.52 -6.56
N LEU A 265 -13.84 -20.00 -7.36
CA LEU A 265 -12.50 -20.56 -7.43
C LEU A 265 -11.70 -20.21 -6.17
N PRO A 266 -10.87 -21.14 -5.66
CA PRO A 266 -10.04 -20.89 -4.48
C PRO A 266 -8.91 -19.88 -4.75
N GLU A 267 -8.50 -19.74 -6.01
CA GLU A 267 -7.44 -18.85 -6.47
C GLU A 267 -7.84 -17.36 -6.45
N TYR A 268 -6.84 -16.50 -6.65
CA TYR A 268 -7.00 -15.06 -6.77
C TYR A 268 -6.37 -14.55 -8.06
N LEU A 269 -6.87 -13.40 -8.54
CA LEU A 269 -6.22 -12.61 -9.59
C LEU A 269 -5.55 -11.38 -8.97
N SER A 270 -4.23 -11.29 -9.03
CA SER A 270 -3.50 -10.12 -8.59
C SER A 270 -3.42 -9.05 -9.67
N PHE A 271 -3.61 -7.80 -9.26
CA PHE A 271 -3.50 -6.63 -10.11
C PHE A 271 -2.57 -5.58 -9.46
N SER A 272 -1.91 -4.77 -10.29
CA SER A 272 -1.04 -3.69 -9.79
C SER A 272 -1.83 -2.57 -9.12
N ASN A 273 -1.18 -1.81 -8.24
CA ASN A 273 -1.78 -0.60 -7.67
C ASN A 273 -2.07 0.45 -8.77
N ASP A 274 -1.26 0.52 -9.84
CA ASP A 274 -1.47 1.46 -10.96
C ASP A 274 -2.81 1.24 -11.63
N PHE A 275 -3.21 -0.02 -11.78
CA PHE A 275 -4.49 -0.33 -12.38
C PHE A 275 -5.64 0.24 -11.55
N TYR A 276 -5.57 0.16 -10.22
CA TYR A 276 -6.60 0.74 -9.36
C TYR A 276 -6.56 2.26 -9.30
N ASP A 277 -5.36 2.86 -9.29
CA ASP A 277 -5.21 4.31 -9.36
C ASP A 277 -5.74 4.84 -10.70
N TYR A 278 -5.51 4.10 -11.80
CA TYR A 278 -6.10 4.35 -13.10
C TYR A 278 -7.64 4.26 -13.03
N LEU A 279 -8.21 3.17 -12.50
CA LEU A 279 -9.67 3.02 -12.35
C LEU A 279 -10.28 4.18 -11.54
N GLN A 280 -9.64 4.59 -10.45
CA GLN A 280 -10.08 5.72 -9.63
C GLN A 280 -10.08 7.02 -10.45
N SER A 281 -9.00 7.31 -11.18
CA SER A 281 -8.90 8.51 -12.02
C SER A 281 -9.95 8.54 -13.14
N GLN A 282 -10.21 7.40 -13.79
CA GLN A 282 -11.21 7.31 -14.85
C GLN A 282 -12.63 7.39 -14.30
N HIS A 283 -12.87 6.87 -13.09
CA HIS A 283 -14.14 6.99 -12.40
C HIS A 283 -14.49 8.44 -12.07
N GLU A 284 -13.54 9.27 -11.62
CA GLU A 284 -13.81 10.69 -11.34
C GLU A 284 -14.28 11.45 -12.58
N ILE A 285 -13.75 11.10 -13.76
CA ILE A 285 -14.21 11.65 -15.03
C ILE A 285 -15.60 11.12 -15.36
N LEU A 286 -15.82 9.80 -15.25
CA LEU A 286 -17.13 9.18 -15.47
C LEU A 286 -18.21 9.84 -14.62
N TYR A 287 -17.97 9.99 -13.31
CA TYR A 287 -18.90 10.60 -12.36
C TYR A 287 -19.34 12.01 -12.82
N LYS A 288 -18.38 12.86 -13.21
CA LYS A 288 -18.65 14.21 -13.72
C LYS A 288 -19.48 14.19 -15.01
N ILE A 289 -19.20 13.24 -15.91
CA ILE A 289 -19.96 13.06 -17.15
C ILE A 289 -21.40 12.66 -16.84
N LEU A 290 -21.61 11.63 -16.02
CA LEU A 290 -22.93 11.12 -15.68
C LEU A 290 -23.81 12.20 -15.02
N LEU A 291 -23.25 12.94 -14.05
CA LEU A 291 -23.94 14.09 -13.44
C LEU A 291 -24.30 15.15 -14.49
N SER A 292 -23.36 15.48 -15.37
CA SER A 292 -23.56 16.54 -16.37
C SER A 292 -24.59 16.14 -17.43
N VAL A 293 -24.65 14.86 -17.83
CA VAL A 293 -25.66 14.36 -18.77
C VAL A 293 -27.06 14.53 -18.19
N VAL A 294 -27.29 14.14 -16.94
CA VAL A 294 -28.59 14.29 -16.28
C VAL A 294 -28.97 15.75 -16.11
N LYS A 295 -28.02 16.58 -15.64
CA LYS A 295 -28.21 18.02 -15.43
C LYS A 295 -28.61 18.76 -16.71
N HIS A 296 -27.99 18.44 -17.84
CA HIS A 296 -28.25 19.12 -19.11
C HIS A 296 -29.43 18.52 -19.90
N TYR A 297 -29.95 17.35 -19.50
CA TYR A 297 -30.99 16.64 -20.26
C TYR A 297 -32.20 17.52 -20.61
N ASP A 298 -32.70 18.33 -19.67
CA ASP A 298 -33.88 19.18 -19.89
C ASP A 298 -33.55 20.63 -20.29
N GLN A 299 -32.27 20.97 -20.40
CA GLN A 299 -31.89 22.34 -20.71
C GLN A 299 -32.18 22.67 -22.20
N PRO A 300 -32.70 23.86 -22.52
CA PRO A 300 -32.95 24.31 -23.89
C PRO A 300 -31.66 24.80 -24.55
N THR A 301 -30.63 23.93 -24.57
CA THR A 301 -29.31 24.20 -25.15
C THR A 301 -29.01 23.17 -26.24
N ASN A 302 -28.08 23.48 -27.15
CA ASN A 302 -27.61 22.53 -28.15
C ASN A 302 -27.11 21.22 -27.51
N LEU A 303 -26.49 21.32 -26.33
CA LEU A 303 -26.02 20.18 -25.56
C LEU A 303 -27.19 19.33 -25.04
N GLY A 304 -28.18 19.95 -24.39
CA GLY A 304 -29.38 19.26 -23.91
C GLY A 304 -30.18 18.63 -25.03
N GLU A 305 -30.32 19.32 -26.17
CA GLU A 305 -30.95 18.77 -27.36
C GLU A 305 -30.20 17.55 -27.89
N LYS A 306 -28.87 17.61 -27.98
CA LYS A 306 -28.05 16.46 -28.41
C LYS A 306 -28.22 15.25 -27.50
N ILE A 307 -28.31 15.47 -26.19
CA ILE A 307 -28.57 14.42 -25.20
C ILE A 307 -29.96 13.81 -25.44
N ARG A 308 -31.04 14.61 -25.49
CA ARG A 308 -32.40 14.12 -25.75
C ARG A 308 -32.52 13.39 -27.08
N GLN A 309 -31.93 13.95 -28.14
CA GLN A 309 -31.88 13.31 -29.45
C GLN A 309 -31.16 11.97 -29.41
N THR A 310 -30.21 11.75 -28.50
CA THR A 310 -29.49 10.47 -28.36
C THR A 310 -30.39 9.40 -27.78
N PHE A 311 -31.14 9.72 -26.73
CA PHE A 311 -32.02 8.76 -26.08
C PHE A 311 -33.39 8.61 -26.75
N GLN A 312 -33.92 9.62 -27.43
CA GLN A 312 -35.23 9.55 -28.13
C GLN A 312 -36.29 8.79 -27.34
N PHE A 313 -36.42 9.10 -26.04
CA PHE A 313 -37.38 8.42 -25.19
C PHE A 313 -38.80 8.70 -25.67
N ASP A 314 -39.72 7.80 -25.33
CA ASP A 314 -41.13 8.08 -25.50
C ASP A 314 -41.56 9.26 -24.62
N LEU A 315 -42.75 9.80 -24.91
CA LEU A 315 -43.26 10.98 -24.22
C LEU A 315 -43.35 10.76 -22.70
N LYS A 316 -43.69 9.54 -22.25
CA LYS A 316 -43.87 9.23 -20.83
C LYS A 316 -42.55 9.31 -20.08
N VAL A 317 -41.51 8.60 -20.55
CA VAL A 317 -40.17 8.62 -19.94
C VAL A 317 -39.56 10.03 -20.00
N ASP A 318 -39.70 10.73 -21.12
CA ASP A 318 -39.21 12.11 -21.25
C ASP A 318 -39.86 13.03 -20.22
N GLN A 319 -41.18 12.96 -20.05
CA GLN A 319 -41.91 13.73 -19.04
C GLN A 319 -41.46 13.39 -17.61
N ILE A 320 -41.27 12.12 -17.27
CA ILE A 320 -40.79 11.70 -15.94
C ILE A 320 -39.44 12.36 -15.63
N ILE A 321 -38.47 12.30 -16.56
CA ILE A 321 -37.13 12.86 -16.37
C ILE A 321 -37.20 14.38 -16.18
N LYS A 322 -37.99 15.08 -17.01
CA LYS A 322 -38.16 16.54 -16.91
C LYS A 322 -38.80 16.96 -15.59
N GLN A 323 -39.86 16.27 -15.19
CA GLN A 323 -40.51 16.53 -13.91
C GLN A 323 -39.56 16.28 -12.73
N LEU A 324 -38.78 15.19 -12.75
CA LEU A 324 -37.78 14.94 -11.71
C LEU A 324 -36.70 16.03 -11.65
N ASN A 325 -36.27 16.57 -12.80
CA ASN A 325 -35.35 17.70 -12.81
C ASN A 325 -35.93 18.97 -12.20
N ASN A 326 -37.26 19.18 -12.30
CA ASN A 326 -37.95 20.31 -11.70
C ASN A 326 -38.25 20.09 -10.20
N TYR A 327 -38.91 18.99 -9.85
CA TYR A 327 -39.35 18.70 -8.48
C TYR A 327 -38.21 18.23 -7.57
N ARG A 328 -37.20 17.54 -8.12
CA ARG A 328 -36.02 17.03 -7.39
C ARG A 328 -34.71 17.53 -8.03
N PRO A 329 -34.41 18.84 -7.95
CA PRO A 329 -33.22 19.42 -8.59
C PRO A 329 -31.89 18.93 -7.97
N ASN A 330 -31.92 18.50 -6.71
CA ASN A 330 -30.77 17.91 -6.03
C ASN A 330 -30.63 16.43 -6.43
N TYR A 331 -30.06 16.20 -7.61
CA TYR A 331 -29.79 14.86 -8.13
C TYR A 331 -28.53 14.26 -7.48
N GLN A 332 -28.67 13.00 -7.06
CA GLN A 332 -27.56 12.12 -6.71
C GLN A 332 -27.68 10.87 -7.57
N ILE A 333 -26.56 10.35 -8.06
CA ILE A 333 -26.56 9.18 -8.95
C ILE A 333 -27.09 7.94 -8.20
N GLY A 334 -26.77 7.81 -6.91
CA GLY A 334 -26.99 6.58 -6.15
C GLY A 334 -26.01 5.51 -6.61
N SER A 335 -26.48 4.27 -6.67
CA SER A 335 -25.64 3.12 -7.02
C SER A 335 -25.54 2.91 -8.54
N TYR A 336 -24.33 2.63 -9.02
CA TYR A 336 -24.10 2.25 -10.40
C TYR A 336 -22.85 1.40 -10.52
N ARG A 337 -22.89 0.43 -11.43
CA ARG A 337 -21.84 -0.59 -11.59
C ARG A 337 -21.37 -0.65 -13.04
N PRO A 338 -20.27 0.02 -13.39
CA PRO A 338 -19.59 -0.20 -14.67
C PRO A 338 -19.03 -1.63 -14.76
N ASP A 339 -19.39 -2.37 -15.81
CA ASP A 339 -18.86 -3.70 -16.05
C ASP A 339 -17.56 -3.58 -16.89
N LEU A 340 -16.48 -4.14 -16.35
CA LEU A 340 -15.13 -4.05 -16.91
C LEU A 340 -14.79 -5.29 -17.76
N MET A 341 -14.33 -5.05 -18.97
CA MET A 341 -13.75 -6.05 -19.85
C MET A 341 -12.22 -5.92 -19.82
N PHE A 342 -11.53 -7.06 -19.76
CA PHE A 342 -10.07 -7.12 -19.84
C PHE A 342 -9.68 -7.43 -21.28
N SER A 343 -9.47 -6.39 -22.09
CA SER A 343 -9.14 -6.51 -23.50
C SER A 343 -7.66 -6.80 -23.71
N GLN A 344 -7.30 -7.37 -24.87
CA GLN A 344 -5.90 -7.44 -25.27
C GLN A 344 -5.26 -6.05 -25.29
N GLY A 345 -4.05 -5.95 -24.75
CA GLY A 345 -3.32 -4.68 -24.60
C GLY A 345 -2.11 -4.85 -23.69
N ASN A 346 -1.29 -3.81 -23.59
CA ASN A 346 -0.04 -3.79 -22.81
C ASN A 346 -0.04 -2.73 -21.70
N LEU A 347 -1.22 -2.32 -21.23
CA LEU A 347 -1.34 -1.21 -20.28
C LEU A 347 -1.14 -1.68 -18.83
N PHE A 348 -1.65 -2.87 -18.49
CA PHE A 348 -1.54 -3.49 -17.17
C PHE A 348 -1.35 -4.99 -17.29
N GLU A 349 -1.06 -5.66 -16.19
CA GLU A 349 -0.90 -7.11 -16.14
C GLU A 349 -1.74 -7.75 -15.03
N ILE A 350 -2.30 -8.93 -15.33
CA ILE A 350 -2.92 -9.83 -14.35
C ILE A 350 -1.88 -10.87 -13.94
N ASN A 351 -1.69 -11.09 -12.64
CA ASN A 351 -0.71 -12.03 -12.08
C ASN A 351 0.72 -11.80 -12.60
N SER A 352 1.07 -10.55 -12.94
CA SER A 352 2.36 -10.17 -13.56
C SER A 352 2.71 -11.02 -14.80
N LYS A 353 1.69 -11.47 -15.54
CA LYS A 353 1.83 -12.43 -16.64
C LYS A 353 0.95 -12.13 -17.84
N TYR A 354 -0.30 -11.75 -17.61
CA TYR A 354 -1.27 -11.57 -18.68
C TYR A 354 -1.51 -10.08 -18.91
N SER A 355 -0.89 -9.52 -19.95
CA SER A 355 -1.06 -8.12 -20.31
C SER A 355 -2.49 -7.84 -20.81
N PHE A 356 -3.07 -6.72 -20.38
CA PHE A 356 -4.40 -6.32 -20.75
C PHE A 356 -4.55 -4.78 -20.83
N GLN A 357 -5.66 -4.35 -21.41
CA GLN A 357 -6.19 -3.00 -21.30
C GLN A 357 -7.65 -3.09 -20.84
N PRO A 358 -8.09 -2.29 -19.84
CA PRO A 358 -9.45 -2.37 -19.35
C PRO A 358 -10.39 -1.56 -20.26
N LYS A 359 -11.65 -1.98 -20.38
CA LYS A 359 -12.72 -1.25 -21.09
C LYS A 359 -14.02 -1.33 -20.29
N ILE A 360 -14.78 -0.24 -20.19
CA ILE A 360 -16.15 -0.31 -19.67
C ILE A 360 -17.10 -0.58 -20.85
N CYS A 361 -17.90 -1.64 -20.79
CA CYS A 361 -18.81 -1.99 -21.90
C CYS A 361 -20.30 -1.74 -21.60
N GLU A 362 -20.67 -1.63 -20.33
CA GLU A 362 -22.00 -1.25 -19.86
C GLU A 362 -21.95 -0.64 -18.46
N ILE A 363 -23.01 0.09 -18.09
CA ILE A 363 -23.22 0.60 -16.73
C ILE A 363 -24.56 0.03 -16.21
N ASN A 364 -24.49 -0.75 -15.15
CA ASN A 364 -25.65 -1.33 -14.50
C ASN A 364 -26.12 -0.42 -13.37
N ALA A 365 -27.33 0.16 -13.48
CA ALA A 365 -27.84 1.09 -12.46
C ALA A 365 -29.33 0.84 -12.11
N ARG A 366 -29.95 -0.20 -12.67
CA ARG A 366 -31.35 -0.54 -12.42
C ARG A 366 -31.60 -1.26 -11.09
N PHE A 367 -30.64 -2.08 -10.65
CA PHE A 367 -30.73 -2.87 -9.40
C PHE A 367 -29.62 -2.41 -8.46
N PRO A 368 -29.96 -1.60 -7.44
CA PRO A 368 -28.96 -0.81 -6.71
C PRO A 368 -27.84 -1.62 -6.08
N PHE A 369 -28.09 -2.80 -5.54
CA PHE A 369 -27.06 -3.55 -4.79
C PHE A 369 -26.55 -4.80 -5.50
N ASN A 370 -26.87 -4.99 -6.78
CA ASN A 370 -26.51 -6.20 -7.51
C ASN A 370 -24.99 -6.40 -7.58
N GLY A 371 -24.49 -7.46 -6.94
CA GLY A 371 -23.09 -7.84 -6.80
C GLY A 371 -22.35 -7.25 -5.60
N TYR A 372 -22.90 -6.23 -4.91
CA TYR A 372 -22.19 -5.47 -3.88
C TYR A 372 -21.97 -6.27 -2.60
N PHE A 373 -23.04 -6.84 -2.02
CA PHE A 373 -23.00 -7.56 -0.74
C PHE A 373 -22.23 -8.86 -0.87
N LEU A 374 -22.49 -9.63 -1.95
CA LEU A 374 -21.77 -10.86 -2.21
C LEU A 374 -20.28 -10.61 -2.38
N SER A 375 -19.89 -9.56 -3.11
CA SER A 375 -18.48 -9.21 -3.25
C SER A 375 -17.85 -8.74 -1.95
N ALA A 376 -18.56 -7.92 -1.17
CA ALA A 376 -18.07 -7.46 0.13
C ALA A 376 -17.76 -8.64 1.05
N ALA A 377 -18.66 -9.62 1.12
CA ALA A 377 -18.46 -10.84 1.90
C ALA A 377 -17.29 -11.69 1.39
N LEU A 378 -17.23 -11.98 0.09
CA LEU A 378 -16.22 -12.88 -0.47
C LEU A 378 -14.81 -12.27 -0.56
N CYS A 379 -14.70 -10.93 -0.60
CA CYS A 379 -13.42 -10.22 -0.66
C CYS A 379 -12.92 -9.73 0.71
N SER A 380 -13.75 -9.77 1.77
CA SER A 380 -13.38 -9.27 3.11
C SER A 380 -12.65 -10.30 3.98
N THR A 381 -12.54 -11.55 3.56
CA THR A 381 -11.95 -12.64 4.36
C THR A 381 -10.42 -12.62 4.43
N ASP A 382 -9.74 -11.75 3.68
CA ASP A 382 -8.28 -11.74 3.52
C ASP A 382 -7.66 -10.40 4.00
N ARG A 383 -7.25 -10.33 5.27
CA ARG A 383 -6.76 -9.08 5.89
C ARG A 383 -5.42 -8.58 5.32
N GLN A 384 -4.65 -9.42 4.63
CA GLN A 384 -3.39 -9.02 3.97
C GLN A 384 -3.64 -8.31 2.63
N ASN A 385 -4.88 -8.37 2.12
CA ASN A 385 -5.28 -7.69 0.91
C ASN A 385 -5.69 -6.25 1.21
N ARG A 386 -5.05 -5.23 0.59
CA ARG A 386 -5.47 -3.81 0.72
C ARG A 386 -6.96 -3.62 0.37
N TYR A 387 -7.51 -4.55 -0.41
CA TYR A 387 -8.91 -4.62 -0.79
C TYR A 387 -9.88 -4.96 0.32
N SER A 388 -9.53 -5.84 1.25
CA SER A 388 -10.48 -6.33 2.25
C SER A 388 -10.99 -5.19 3.13
N GLN A 389 -10.13 -4.22 3.46
CA GLN A 389 -10.49 -3.02 4.23
C GLN A 389 -11.41 -2.04 3.47
N LYS A 390 -11.29 -1.93 2.15
CA LYS A 390 -12.19 -1.08 1.33
C LYS A 390 -13.53 -1.77 1.11
N SER A 391 -13.53 -3.07 0.81
CA SER A 391 -14.75 -3.86 0.65
C SER A 391 -15.54 -4.01 1.96
N SER A 392 -14.87 -4.09 3.12
CA SER A 392 -15.55 -4.14 4.42
C SER A 392 -16.29 -2.84 4.76
N LYS A 393 -15.73 -1.68 4.38
CA LYS A 393 -16.33 -0.35 4.61
C LYS A 393 -17.34 0.06 3.54
N MET A 394 -17.32 -0.60 2.38
CA MET A 394 -18.20 -0.28 1.24
C MET A 394 -19.68 -0.28 1.63
N ILE A 395 -20.14 -1.34 2.29
CA ILE A 395 -21.56 -1.47 2.66
C ILE A 395 -21.97 -0.36 3.63
N GLU A 396 -21.18 -0.12 4.67
CA GLU A 396 -21.44 0.95 5.66
C GLU A 396 -21.49 2.32 4.97
N THR A 397 -20.51 2.63 4.13
CA THR A 397 -20.46 3.89 3.38
C THR A 397 -21.67 4.06 2.47
N ILE A 398 -22.11 3.00 1.80
CA ILE A 398 -23.30 3.01 0.94
C ILE A 398 -24.57 3.30 1.75
N ILE A 399 -24.74 2.64 2.90
CA ILE A 399 -25.93 2.82 3.74
C ILE A 399 -25.98 4.25 4.31
N GLU A 400 -24.84 4.75 4.79
CA GLU A 400 -24.70 6.14 5.24
C GLU A 400 -24.97 7.14 4.11
N SER A 401 -24.38 6.94 2.93
CA SER A 401 -24.56 7.82 1.76
C SER A 401 -25.98 7.79 1.20
N ALA A 402 -26.65 6.64 1.28
CA ALA A 402 -28.06 6.48 0.92
C ALA A 402 -29.01 7.18 1.91
N LYS A 403 -28.50 7.62 3.07
CA LYS A 403 -29.27 8.29 4.13
C LYS A 403 -30.47 7.45 4.60
N PHE A 404 -30.31 6.14 4.64
CA PHE A 404 -31.33 5.27 5.22
C PHE A 404 -31.35 5.40 6.74
N ASP A 405 -32.55 5.48 7.30
CA ASP A 405 -32.78 5.60 8.73
C ASP A 405 -32.98 4.21 9.33
N LEU A 406 -31.97 3.73 10.06
CA LEU A 406 -32.01 2.43 10.74
C LEU A 406 -33.07 2.35 11.85
N THR A 407 -33.68 3.47 12.26
CA THR A 407 -34.78 3.49 13.23
C THR A 407 -36.16 3.33 12.60
N LYS A 408 -36.25 3.33 11.27
CA LYS A 408 -37.47 3.15 10.49
C LYS A 408 -37.46 1.83 9.74
N ARG A 409 -38.65 1.36 9.32
CA ARG A 409 -38.77 0.18 8.45
C ARG A 409 -38.10 0.43 7.10
N MET A 410 -37.54 -0.62 6.52
CA MET A 410 -37.04 -0.60 5.15
C MET A 410 -38.00 -1.36 4.25
N PHE A 411 -38.23 -0.86 3.04
CA PHE A 411 -39.08 -1.53 2.05
C PHE A 411 -38.31 -1.82 0.78
N ILE A 412 -38.50 -3.00 0.20
CA ILE A 412 -37.95 -3.40 -1.10
C ILE A 412 -39.14 -3.56 -2.05
N VAL A 413 -39.32 -2.64 -2.99
CA VAL A 413 -40.36 -2.74 -4.01
C VAL A 413 -39.85 -3.63 -5.14
N LYS A 414 -40.51 -4.76 -5.38
CA LYS A 414 -39.98 -5.84 -6.22
C LYS A 414 -41.10 -6.66 -6.87
N LEU A 415 -40.86 -7.09 -8.11
CA LEU A 415 -41.78 -7.99 -8.83
C LEU A 415 -41.03 -9.12 -9.58
N GLN A 416 -40.51 -8.90 -10.79
CA GLN A 416 -39.97 -10.00 -11.62
C GLN A 416 -38.53 -10.44 -11.32
N GLU A 417 -37.64 -9.51 -10.99
CA GLU A 417 -36.22 -9.85 -10.79
C GLU A 417 -36.09 -10.84 -9.62
N HIS A 418 -35.19 -11.82 -9.69
CA HIS A 418 -34.94 -12.67 -8.51
C HIS A 418 -34.11 -11.92 -7.45
N GLY A 419 -33.00 -11.31 -7.90
CA GLY A 419 -32.07 -10.50 -7.09
C GLY A 419 -31.36 -11.33 -6.01
N TYR A 420 -30.06 -11.53 -6.10
CA TYR A 420 -29.32 -12.31 -5.08
C TYR A 420 -28.86 -11.41 -3.91
N ASP A 421 -28.19 -10.30 -4.21
CA ASP A 421 -27.71 -9.36 -3.19
C ASP A 421 -28.82 -8.63 -2.44
N ILE A 422 -30.00 -8.47 -3.02
CA ILE A 422 -31.10 -7.78 -2.34
C ILE A 422 -31.59 -8.56 -1.10
N HIS A 423 -31.50 -9.89 -1.14
CA HIS A 423 -31.80 -10.75 0.01
C HIS A 423 -30.68 -10.70 1.06
N LEU A 424 -29.42 -10.54 0.63
CA LEU A 424 -28.30 -10.27 1.56
C LEU A 424 -28.44 -8.92 2.25
N PHE A 425 -28.90 -7.90 1.52
CA PHE A 425 -29.25 -6.61 2.12
C PHE A 425 -30.38 -6.76 3.15
N GLN A 426 -31.41 -7.57 2.88
CA GLN A 426 -32.48 -7.83 3.84
C GLN A 426 -31.96 -8.48 5.13
N GLN A 427 -31.05 -9.47 5.02
CA GLN A 427 -30.38 -10.09 6.16
C GLN A 427 -29.52 -9.09 6.93
N TYR A 428 -28.70 -8.30 6.21
CA TYR A 428 -27.91 -7.22 6.77
C TYR A 428 -28.77 -6.23 7.57
N TRP A 429 -29.90 -5.79 7.00
CA TRP A 429 -30.82 -4.86 7.67
C TRP A 429 -31.39 -5.47 8.95
N THR A 430 -31.83 -6.72 8.90
CA THR A 430 -32.38 -7.45 10.05
C THR A 430 -31.38 -7.55 11.20
N ASN A 431 -30.10 -7.66 10.88
CA ASN A 431 -29.02 -7.74 11.88
C ASN A 431 -28.61 -6.36 12.43
N LYS A 432 -28.81 -5.28 11.67
CA LYS A 432 -28.35 -3.92 12.02
C LYS A 432 -29.45 -2.99 12.55
N SER A 433 -30.71 -3.26 12.25
CA SER A 433 -31.87 -2.45 12.63
C SER A 433 -32.79 -3.21 13.56
N SER A 434 -33.44 -2.49 14.49
CA SER A 434 -34.57 -3.02 15.26
C SER A 434 -35.89 -3.03 14.49
N GLN A 435 -35.92 -2.43 13.30
CA GLN A 435 -37.08 -2.39 12.42
C GLN A 435 -36.93 -3.38 11.25
N PRO A 436 -38.02 -4.04 10.82
CA PRO A 436 -37.95 -5.02 9.74
C PRO A 436 -37.65 -4.39 8.37
N CYS A 437 -37.06 -5.21 7.49
CA CYS A 437 -36.98 -4.97 6.05
C CYS A 437 -38.02 -5.83 5.34
N LEU A 438 -39.00 -5.20 4.68
CA LEU A 438 -40.18 -5.83 4.10
C LEU A 438 -40.15 -5.75 2.57
N VAL A 439 -40.58 -6.80 1.89
CA VAL A 439 -40.72 -6.81 0.42
C VAL A 439 -42.17 -6.47 0.06
N VAL A 440 -42.35 -5.57 -0.91
CA VAL A 440 -43.67 -5.09 -1.35
C VAL A 440 -43.80 -5.28 -2.85
N ASP A 441 -44.93 -5.85 -3.28
CA ASP A 441 -45.30 -5.91 -4.69
C ASP A 441 -45.70 -4.50 -5.16
N PRO A 442 -45.18 -3.98 -6.29
CA PRO A 442 -45.55 -2.67 -6.79
C PRO A 442 -47.06 -2.48 -7.01
N ASN A 443 -47.82 -3.56 -7.25
CA ASN A 443 -49.28 -3.52 -7.41
C ASN A 443 -50.04 -3.29 -6.09
N ASP A 444 -49.39 -3.53 -4.94
CA ASP A 444 -49.97 -3.28 -3.62
C ASP A 444 -49.70 -1.85 -3.13
N LEU A 445 -49.01 -1.01 -3.92
CA LEU A 445 -48.74 0.37 -3.54
C LEU A 445 -50.00 1.24 -3.69
N LYS A 446 -50.32 2.01 -2.64
CA LYS A 446 -51.46 2.94 -2.65
C LYS A 446 -51.12 4.23 -1.91
N ILE A 447 -51.76 5.33 -2.29
CA ILE A 447 -51.73 6.57 -1.50
C ILE A 447 -52.94 6.61 -0.57
N LYS A 448 -52.68 6.83 0.72
CA LYS A 448 -53.72 7.02 1.74
C LYS A 448 -53.28 8.15 2.67
N ASN A 449 -54.13 9.17 2.82
CA ASN A 449 -53.84 10.37 3.62
C ASN A 449 -52.50 11.01 3.23
N GLU A 450 -52.28 11.22 1.92
CA GLU A 450 -51.05 11.82 1.35
C GLU A 450 -49.75 11.03 1.62
N LYS A 451 -49.86 9.77 2.07
CA LYS A 451 -48.72 8.89 2.33
C LYS A 451 -48.78 7.65 1.47
N LEU A 452 -47.62 7.21 1.00
CA LEU A 452 -47.46 5.91 0.35
C LEU A 452 -47.59 4.79 1.39
N ILE A 453 -48.43 3.80 1.10
CA ILE A 453 -48.63 2.60 1.92
C ILE A 453 -48.46 1.34 1.09
N ASP A 454 -48.07 0.25 1.77
CA ASP A 454 -48.38 -1.09 1.33
C ASP A 454 -49.83 -1.41 1.69
N GLN A 455 -50.68 -1.66 0.70
CA GLN A 455 -52.09 -1.95 0.87
C GLN A 455 -52.34 -3.22 1.68
N LYS A 456 -51.47 -4.24 1.57
CA LYS A 456 -51.65 -5.52 2.26
C LYS A 456 -51.47 -5.38 3.77
N SER A 457 -50.40 -4.70 4.19
CA SER A 457 -50.12 -4.49 5.61
C SER A 457 -50.74 -3.19 6.17
N ASN A 458 -51.17 -2.27 5.31
CA ASN A 458 -51.61 -0.91 5.65
C ASN A 458 -50.53 -0.14 6.46
N ILE A 459 -49.25 -0.36 6.14
CA ILE A 459 -48.09 0.29 6.76
C ILE A 459 -47.54 1.39 5.83
N PHE A 460 -47.15 2.53 6.40
CA PHE A 460 -46.51 3.64 5.67
C PHE A 460 -45.11 3.30 5.18
N ILE A 461 -44.80 3.72 3.95
CA ILE A 461 -43.50 3.56 3.30
C ILE A 461 -42.79 4.92 3.29
N GLU A 462 -41.82 5.09 4.20
CA GLU A 462 -41.00 6.31 4.30
C GLU A 462 -39.67 6.19 3.55
N GLN A 463 -39.14 4.97 3.43
CA GLN A 463 -37.92 4.69 2.69
C GLN A 463 -38.01 3.35 1.96
N CYS A 464 -37.51 3.29 0.73
CA CYS A 464 -37.54 2.06 -0.04
C CYS A 464 -36.40 1.91 -1.06
N ILE A 465 -36.20 0.67 -1.52
CA ILE A 465 -35.33 0.33 -2.63
C ILE A 465 -36.22 -0.13 -3.78
N LEU A 466 -35.98 0.41 -4.98
CA LEU A 466 -36.67 0.00 -6.20
C LEU A 466 -35.86 -1.09 -6.88
N GLU A 467 -36.27 -2.35 -6.70
CA GLU A 467 -35.70 -3.53 -7.37
C GLU A 467 -36.61 -3.94 -8.53
N LEU A 468 -36.84 -2.97 -9.44
CA LEU A 468 -37.80 -3.04 -10.55
C LEU A 468 -37.13 -2.84 -11.91
N HIS A 469 -37.63 -3.52 -12.93
CA HIS A 469 -37.35 -3.26 -14.33
C HIS A 469 -38.01 -1.95 -14.79
N GLN A 470 -37.48 -1.33 -15.84
CA GLN A 470 -37.98 -0.06 -16.38
C GLN A 470 -39.46 -0.11 -16.78
N ASN A 471 -39.89 -1.22 -17.41
CA ASN A 471 -41.29 -1.42 -17.77
C ASN A 471 -42.19 -1.57 -16.54
N GLU A 472 -41.72 -2.18 -15.45
CA GLU A 472 -42.46 -2.28 -14.19
C GLU A 472 -42.64 -0.90 -13.55
N ILE A 473 -41.61 -0.04 -13.61
CA ILE A 473 -41.70 1.37 -13.18
C ILE A 473 -42.73 2.14 -14.03
N LEU A 474 -42.73 1.95 -15.35
CA LEU A 474 -43.68 2.61 -16.26
C LEU A 474 -45.12 2.11 -16.10
N ASN A 475 -45.29 0.90 -15.56
CA ASN A 475 -46.59 0.29 -15.29
C ASN A 475 -47.16 0.67 -13.91
N LEU A 476 -46.40 1.37 -13.06
CA LEU A 476 -46.95 1.98 -11.85
C LEU A 476 -48.10 2.92 -12.24
N SER A 477 -49.12 3.02 -11.37
CA SER A 477 -50.19 3.98 -11.58
C SER A 477 -49.63 5.41 -11.58
N ASP A 478 -50.26 6.30 -12.36
CA ASP A 478 -49.77 7.68 -12.49
C ASP A 478 -49.75 8.39 -11.13
N GLU A 479 -50.69 8.08 -10.23
CA GLU A 479 -50.71 8.57 -8.85
C GLU A 479 -49.44 8.18 -8.07
N ILE A 480 -49.02 6.91 -8.12
CA ILE A 480 -47.84 6.41 -7.40
C ILE A 480 -46.56 6.95 -8.01
N LEU A 481 -46.47 6.98 -9.34
CA LEU A 481 -45.33 7.54 -10.05
C LEU A 481 -45.16 9.03 -9.72
N GLN A 482 -46.25 9.80 -9.70
CA GLN A 482 -46.22 11.21 -9.33
C GLN A 482 -45.78 11.41 -7.88
N TYR A 483 -46.17 10.52 -6.96
CA TYR A 483 -45.69 10.56 -5.58
C TYR A 483 -44.18 10.45 -5.49
N PHE A 484 -43.55 9.49 -6.21
CA PHE A 484 -42.09 9.38 -6.24
C PHE A 484 -41.41 10.62 -6.84
N ILE A 485 -42.05 11.28 -7.81
CA ILE A 485 -41.55 12.50 -8.46
C ILE A 485 -41.64 13.71 -7.51
N GLU A 486 -42.80 13.98 -6.93
CA GLU A 486 -43.10 15.23 -6.23
C GLU A 486 -42.77 15.20 -4.73
N ASN A 487 -42.95 14.05 -4.07
CA ASN A 487 -42.83 13.97 -2.62
C ASN A 487 -41.36 13.91 -2.16
N LYS A 488 -40.79 15.04 -1.76
CA LYS A 488 -39.38 15.11 -1.31
C LYS A 488 -39.06 14.34 -0.01
N GLN A 489 -40.07 13.88 0.74
CA GLN A 489 -39.87 13.21 2.04
C GLN A 489 -39.58 11.72 1.88
N ILE A 490 -40.08 11.06 0.82
CA ILE A 490 -39.74 9.66 0.58
C ILE A 490 -38.27 9.55 0.13
N ASN A 491 -37.51 8.75 0.87
CA ASN A 491 -36.15 8.36 0.50
C ASN A 491 -36.20 7.08 -0.34
N TYR A 492 -35.74 7.10 -1.58
CA TYR A 492 -35.67 5.89 -2.38
C TYR A 492 -34.39 5.83 -3.21
N ILE A 493 -33.96 4.59 -3.49
CA ILE A 493 -32.80 4.35 -4.36
C ILE A 493 -33.15 3.28 -5.40
N ASN A 494 -32.68 3.37 -6.64
CA ASN A 494 -31.98 4.51 -7.23
C ASN A 494 -32.96 5.60 -7.72
N ASP A 495 -32.45 6.82 -7.93
CA ASP A 495 -33.21 7.88 -8.61
C ASP A 495 -33.67 7.39 -10.00
N LEU A 496 -34.91 7.67 -10.38
CA LEU A 496 -35.45 7.18 -11.66
C LEU A 496 -34.66 7.72 -12.86
N ARG A 497 -34.06 8.92 -12.77
CA ARG A 497 -33.16 9.46 -13.80
C ARG A 497 -31.93 8.58 -13.99
N THR A 498 -31.36 8.05 -12.91
CA THR A 498 -30.27 7.07 -12.96
C THR A 498 -30.70 5.81 -13.72
N ILE A 499 -31.88 5.28 -13.38
CA ILE A 499 -32.40 4.02 -13.94
C ILE A 499 -32.71 4.17 -15.45
N PHE A 500 -33.29 5.29 -15.88
CA PHE A 500 -33.64 5.51 -17.29
C PHE A 500 -32.47 6.00 -18.14
N LEU A 501 -31.65 6.95 -17.67
CA LEU A 501 -30.57 7.53 -18.47
C LEU A 501 -29.27 6.73 -18.38
N LEU A 502 -28.81 6.40 -17.18
CA LEU A 502 -27.45 5.91 -16.96
C LEU A 502 -27.31 4.40 -17.22
N HIS A 503 -28.41 3.65 -17.12
CA HIS A 503 -28.45 2.24 -17.50
C HIS A 503 -28.59 2.03 -19.03
N ASP A 504 -29.08 3.03 -19.76
CA ASP A 504 -29.36 2.89 -21.19
C ASP A 504 -28.06 2.92 -22.01
N LYS A 505 -27.80 1.87 -22.79
CA LYS A 505 -26.53 1.71 -23.52
C LYS A 505 -26.32 2.76 -24.61
N ARG A 506 -27.35 3.49 -25.05
CA ARG A 506 -27.17 4.61 -25.99
C ARG A 506 -26.31 5.72 -25.39
N LEU A 507 -26.22 5.82 -24.05
CA LEU A 507 -25.25 6.65 -23.35
C LEU A 507 -23.82 6.43 -23.85
N PHE A 508 -23.45 5.19 -24.20
CA PHE A 508 -22.10 4.89 -24.68
C PHE A 508 -21.74 5.58 -25.99
N SER A 509 -22.74 5.94 -26.82
CA SER A 509 -22.49 6.75 -28.02
C SER A 509 -22.05 8.18 -27.70
N LEU A 510 -22.43 8.70 -26.52
CA LEU A 510 -21.92 9.96 -25.98
C LEU A 510 -20.56 9.77 -25.31
N LEU A 511 -20.39 8.70 -24.52
CA LEU A 511 -19.15 8.41 -23.81
C LEU A 511 -17.97 8.12 -24.76
N SER A 512 -18.23 7.54 -25.94
CA SER A 512 -17.19 7.32 -26.97
C SER A 512 -16.97 8.53 -27.89
N ASN A 513 -17.63 9.67 -27.66
CA ASN A 513 -17.54 10.86 -28.51
C ASN A 513 -16.69 11.95 -27.85
N GLN A 514 -15.42 12.04 -28.22
CA GLN A 514 -14.46 12.99 -27.66
C GLN A 514 -14.91 14.45 -27.80
N SER A 515 -15.45 14.84 -28.96
CA SER A 515 -15.92 16.22 -29.19
C SER A 515 -17.10 16.58 -28.29
N PHE A 516 -18.04 15.65 -28.08
CA PHE A 516 -19.14 15.86 -27.14
C PHE A 516 -18.63 16.01 -25.70
N LEU A 517 -17.71 15.15 -25.26
CA LEU A 517 -17.18 15.21 -23.90
C LEU A 517 -16.35 16.48 -23.65
N TYR A 518 -15.60 16.94 -24.65
CA TYR A 518 -14.88 18.22 -24.56
C TYR A 518 -15.86 19.40 -24.36
N VAL A 519 -16.97 19.43 -25.10
CA VAL A 519 -18.01 20.46 -24.91
C VAL A 519 -18.71 20.32 -23.55
N LEU A 520 -18.95 19.09 -23.09
CA LEU A 520 -19.64 18.82 -21.82
C LEU A 520 -18.81 19.23 -20.59
N LEU A 521 -17.50 18.97 -20.60
CA LEU A 521 -16.62 19.15 -19.44
C LEU A 521 -15.65 20.33 -19.56
N ASN A 522 -15.49 20.91 -20.75
CA ASN A 522 -14.48 21.92 -21.05
C ASN A 522 -13.04 21.45 -20.71
N THR A 523 -12.73 20.18 -20.94
CA THR A 523 -11.41 19.58 -20.65
C THR A 523 -11.17 18.39 -21.58
N GLN A 524 -9.90 18.13 -21.90
CA GLN A 524 -9.45 16.98 -22.67
C GLN A 524 -9.58 15.67 -21.87
N VAL A 525 -10.11 14.61 -22.49
CA VAL A 525 -10.46 13.33 -21.85
C VAL A 525 -10.09 12.12 -22.70
N GLU A 526 -9.00 12.20 -23.47
CA GLU A 526 -8.57 11.17 -24.44
C GLU A 526 -8.40 9.80 -23.76
N LYS A 527 -7.78 9.78 -22.57
CA LYS A 527 -7.57 8.54 -21.79
C LYS A 527 -8.90 7.88 -21.40
N PHE A 528 -9.90 8.68 -21.07
CA PHE A 528 -11.24 8.19 -20.75
C PHE A 528 -11.96 7.70 -22.01
N VAL A 529 -11.86 8.41 -23.13
CA VAL A 529 -12.45 7.94 -24.40
C VAL A 529 -11.85 6.60 -24.83
N GLN A 530 -10.54 6.41 -24.66
CA GLN A 530 -9.89 5.11 -24.89
C GLN A 530 -10.40 4.01 -23.95
N PHE A 531 -10.95 4.35 -22.80
CA PHE A 531 -11.54 3.39 -21.85
C PHE A 531 -12.93 2.91 -22.27
N ILE A 532 -13.55 3.57 -23.25
CA ILE A 532 -14.91 3.29 -23.73
C ILE A 532 -14.86 2.72 -25.16
N PRO A 533 -15.48 1.55 -25.42
CA PRO A 533 -15.61 0.99 -26.76
C PRO A 533 -16.40 1.91 -27.69
N LYS A 534 -15.97 2.00 -28.95
CA LYS A 534 -16.65 2.84 -29.94
C LYS A 534 -18.10 2.39 -30.10
N THR A 535 -19.05 3.30 -29.93
CA THR A 535 -20.48 2.96 -29.91
C THR A 535 -21.31 3.89 -30.80
N PHE A 536 -22.26 3.33 -31.53
CA PHE A 536 -23.20 4.06 -32.37
C PHE A 536 -24.63 3.56 -32.18
N ILE A 537 -25.61 4.38 -32.54
CA ILE A 537 -27.03 4.01 -32.56
C ILE A 537 -27.39 3.64 -34.00
N ILE A 538 -28.06 2.49 -34.20
CA ILE A 538 -28.28 1.91 -35.53
C ILE A 538 -29.01 2.88 -36.48
N ASN A 539 -30.08 3.54 -36.02
CA ASN A 539 -30.84 4.49 -36.84
C ASN A 539 -30.07 5.77 -37.20
N LYS A 540 -28.94 6.06 -36.54
CA LYS A 540 -28.09 7.23 -36.80
C LYS A 540 -26.84 6.93 -37.62
N LEU A 541 -26.61 5.67 -37.98
CA LEU A 541 -25.46 5.29 -38.79
C LEU A 541 -25.59 5.84 -40.22
N PRO A 542 -24.61 6.62 -40.72
CA PRO A 542 -24.55 6.98 -42.13
C PRO A 542 -24.38 5.73 -43.02
N ASN A 543 -24.89 5.76 -44.25
CA ASN A 543 -24.84 4.61 -45.17
C ASN A 543 -23.40 4.09 -45.38
N TYR A 544 -22.42 4.98 -45.60
CA TYR A 544 -21.02 4.58 -45.78
C TYR A 544 -20.45 3.81 -44.57
N LEU A 545 -20.90 4.15 -43.35
CA LEU A 545 -20.45 3.50 -42.13
C LEU A 545 -21.16 2.16 -41.93
N LYS A 546 -22.44 2.04 -42.33
CA LYS A 546 -23.16 0.77 -42.35
C LYS A 546 -22.45 -0.25 -43.24
N ASP A 547 -22.07 0.14 -44.45
CA ASP A 547 -21.37 -0.76 -45.38
C ASP A 547 -20.01 -1.22 -44.81
N SER A 548 -19.26 -0.28 -44.22
CA SER A 548 -18.00 -0.60 -43.53
C SER A 548 -18.18 -1.58 -42.37
N ILE A 549 -19.23 -1.38 -41.55
CA ILE A 549 -19.56 -2.26 -40.42
C ILE A 549 -19.98 -3.66 -40.90
N VAL A 550 -20.77 -3.75 -41.98
CA VAL A 550 -21.18 -5.03 -42.56
C VAL A 550 -19.96 -5.81 -43.04
N ASN A 551 -19.07 -5.15 -43.80
CA ASN A 551 -17.86 -5.76 -44.33
C ASN A 551 -16.83 -6.13 -43.24
N ASN A 552 -16.93 -5.54 -42.04
CA ASN A 552 -16.03 -5.77 -40.93
C ASN A 552 -16.75 -6.31 -39.68
N LYS A 553 -17.78 -7.14 -39.87
CA LYS A 553 -18.66 -7.64 -38.80
C LYS A 553 -17.92 -8.22 -37.60
N GLN A 554 -16.73 -8.79 -37.80
CA GLN A 554 -15.90 -9.38 -36.74
C GLN A 554 -15.51 -8.41 -35.62
N HIS A 555 -15.49 -7.10 -35.89
CA HIS A 555 -15.11 -6.06 -34.92
C HIS A 555 -16.31 -5.44 -34.20
N TRP A 556 -17.51 -5.98 -34.36
CA TRP A 556 -18.74 -5.34 -33.88
C TRP A 556 -19.68 -6.33 -33.19
N CYS A 557 -20.46 -5.79 -32.26
CA CYS A 557 -21.60 -6.47 -31.64
C CYS A 557 -22.82 -5.55 -31.61
N ILE A 558 -24.00 -6.14 -31.79
CA ILE A 558 -25.29 -5.46 -31.70
C ILE A 558 -25.88 -5.76 -30.31
N LYS A 559 -26.34 -4.71 -29.62
CA LYS A 559 -26.94 -4.83 -28.28
C LYS A 559 -28.24 -4.03 -28.19
N PRO A 560 -29.29 -4.56 -27.54
CA PRO A 560 -30.45 -3.77 -27.15
C PRO A 560 -30.06 -2.67 -26.16
N ASN A 561 -30.72 -1.52 -26.24
CA ASN A 561 -30.40 -0.34 -25.42
C ASN A 561 -30.69 -0.53 -23.93
N SER A 562 -31.78 -1.21 -23.57
CA SER A 562 -32.25 -1.33 -22.17
C SER A 562 -32.15 -2.74 -21.56
N ALA A 563 -31.77 -3.76 -22.34
CA ALA A 563 -31.68 -5.14 -21.85
C ALA A 563 -30.46 -5.36 -20.92
N GLY A 564 -30.54 -6.31 -19.99
CA GLY A 564 -29.40 -6.68 -19.12
C GLY A 564 -28.92 -8.11 -19.37
N LYS A 565 -27.98 -8.61 -18.55
CA LYS A 565 -27.61 -10.04 -18.45
C LYS A 565 -27.12 -10.70 -19.75
N GLY A 566 -26.73 -9.92 -20.75
CA GLY A 566 -26.27 -10.41 -22.05
C GLY A 566 -27.39 -10.94 -22.96
N GLU A 567 -28.64 -10.52 -22.73
CA GLU A 567 -29.79 -10.93 -23.54
C GLU A 567 -29.80 -10.26 -24.91
N ASN A 568 -30.11 -11.04 -25.95
CA ASN A 568 -30.22 -10.60 -27.35
C ASN A 568 -28.98 -9.87 -27.89
N ILE A 569 -27.78 -10.19 -27.38
CA ILE A 569 -26.52 -9.71 -27.94
C ILE A 569 -26.16 -10.57 -29.14
N THR A 570 -25.94 -9.92 -30.29
CA THR A 570 -25.42 -10.57 -31.49
C THR A 570 -23.97 -10.15 -31.68
N ILE A 571 -23.05 -11.10 -31.68
CA ILE A 571 -21.64 -10.87 -31.95
C ILE A 571 -21.39 -11.18 -33.42
N GLY A 572 -20.78 -10.25 -34.17
CA GLY A 572 -20.67 -10.41 -35.63
C GLY A 572 -19.81 -11.60 -36.05
N THR A 573 -18.92 -12.13 -35.20
CA THR A 573 -18.18 -13.38 -35.49
C THR A 573 -19.05 -14.64 -35.39
N ASP A 574 -20.19 -14.59 -34.69
CA ASP A 574 -21.03 -15.77 -34.41
C ASP A 574 -22.16 -15.98 -35.43
N VAL A 575 -22.38 -15.03 -36.34
CA VAL A 575 -23.48 -15.05 -37.33
C VAL A 575 -22.99 -14.93 -38.77
N SER A 576 -23.79 -15.37 -39.73
CA SER A 576 -23.51 -15.18 -41.16
C SER A 576 -23.57 -13.71 -41.57
N ILE A 577 -22.96 -13.34 -42.70
CA ILE A 577 -23.03 -11.96 -43.23
C ILE A 577 -24.47 -11.55 -43.56
N ASP A 578 -25.29 -12.47 -44.08
CA ASP A 578 -26.70 -12.22 -44.40
C ASP A 578 -27.52 -11.97 -43.15
N GLU A 579 -27.28 -12.76 -42.10
CA GLU A 579 -27.94 -12.58 -40.82
C GLU A 579 -27.52 -11.28 -40.13
N TRP A 580 -26.23 -10.96 -40.12
CA TRP A 580 -25.70 -9.70 -39.59
C TRP A 580 -26.34 -8.49 -40.28
N SER A 581 -26.40 -8.52 -41.62
CA SER A 581 -26.97 -7.45 -42.43
C SER A 581 -28.48 -7.31 -42.18
N ARG A 582 -29.20 -8.42 -42.07
CA ARG A 582 -30.62 -8.43 -41.73
C ARG A 582 -30.89 -7.81 -40.37
N GLN A 583 -30.07 -8.11 -39.36
CA GLN A 583 -30.21 -7.51 -38.03
C GLN A 583 -29.91 -6.01 -38.03
N LEU A 584 -28.92 -5.55 -38.79
CA LEU A 584 -28.58 -4.13 -38.89
C LEU A 584 -29.63 -3.31 -39.64
N LEU A 585 -30.32 -3.92 -40.61
CA LEU A 585 -31.39 -3.30 -41.41
C LEU A 585 -32.79 -3.45 -40.80
N ASN A 586 -32.93 -4.21 -39.71
CA ASN A 586 -34.22 -4.43 -39.06
C ASN A 586 -34.71 -3.15 -38.39
N SER A 587 -35.89 -2.66 -38.80
CA SER A 587 -36.52 -1.47 -38.21
C SER A 587 -36.80 -1.60 -36.71
N ASN A 588 -37.03 -2.81 -36.22
CA ASN A 588 -37.24 -3.06 -34.78
C ASN A 588 -35.97 -2.84 -33.94
N HIS A 589 -34.80 -2.78 -34.59
CA HIS A 589 -33.51 -2.54 -33.93
C HIS A 589 -33.06 -1.07 -34.05
N ASN A 590 -33.92 -0.16 -34.54
CA ASN A 590 -33.55 1.23 -34.77
C ASN A 590 -32.95 1.94 -33.53
N GLN A 591 -33.45 1.61 -32.33
CA GLN A 591 -32.97 2.17 -31.06
C GLN A 591 -31.86 1.33 -30.41
N TRP A 592 -31.47 0.20 -31.02
CA TRP A 592 -30.36 -0.60 -30.53
C TRP A 592 -29.03 0.06 -30.84
N ILE A 593 -27.99 -0.40 -30.16
CA ILE A 593 -26.64 0.08 -30.39
C ILE A 593 -25.81 -0.95 -31.15
N ILE A 594 -24.85 -0.43 -31.91
CA ILE A 594 -23.71 -1.19 -32.38
C ILE A 594 -22.48 -0.71 -31.62
N GLN A 595 -21.74 -1.64 -31.05
CA GLN A 595 -20.57 -1.36 -30.22
C GLN A 595 -19.39 -2.21 -30.70
N GLU A 596 -18.21 -1.62 -30.65
CA GLU A 596 -16.95 -2.30 -30.90
C GLU A 596 -16.89 -3.58 -30.05
N TYR A 597 -16.65 -4.70 -30.72
CA TYR A 597 -16.45 -5.98 -30.06
C TYR A 597 -15.04 -6.01 -29.47
N ILE A 598 -14.96 -6.40 -28.19
CA ILE A 598 -13.71 -6.38 -27.43
C ILE A 598 -13.22 -7.82 -27.25
N ASP A 599 -12.03 -8.11 -27.78
CA ASP A 599 -11.36 -9.39 -27.59
C ASP A 599 -10.79 -9.49 -26.17
N TYR A 600 -11.19 -10.54 -25.45
CA TYR A 600 -10.75 -10.80 -24.08
C TYR A 600 -9.32 -11.33 -24.04
N VAL A 601 -8.64 -11.04 -22.93
CA VAL A 601 -7.45 -11.80 -22.51
C VAL A 601 -7.91 -13.13 -21.91
N PRO A 602 -7.56 -14.29 -22.51
CA PRO A 602 -7.96 -15.57 -21.95
C PRO A 602 -7.11 -15.89 -20.72
N TYR A 603 -7.74 -15.95 -19.55
CA TYR A 603 -7.13 -16.50 -18.35
C TYR A 603 -7.55 -17.97 -18.22
N LYS A 604 -6.60 -18.91 -18.34
CA LYS A 604 -6.88 -20.36 -18.36
C LYS A 604 -8.01 -20.74 -19.35
N SER A 605 -7.97 -20.17 -20.55
CA SER A 605 -9.00 -20.36 -21.60
C SER A 605 -10.41 -19.86 -21.24
N MET A 606 -10.54 -18.99 -20.23
CA MET A 606 -11.79 -18.32 -19.87
C MET A 606 -11.68 -16.80 -20.04
N ASN A 607 -12.80 -16.19 -20.43
CA ASN A 607 -12.95 -14.74 -20.54
C ASN A 607 -13.29 -14.14 -19.18
N LEU A 608 -12.66 -13.01 -18.84
CA LEU A 608 -12.84 -12.31 -17.57
C LEU A 608 -13.77 -11.10 -17.72
N CYS A 609 -14.64 -10.87 -16.75
CA CYS A 609 -15.44 -9.65 -16.64
C CYS A 609 -15.49 -9.15 -15.19
N GLY A 610 -14.88 -7.99 -14.95
CA GLY A 610 -14.88 -7.32 -13.66
C GLY A 610 -16.14 -6.48 -13.46
N MET A 611 -16.38 -6.08 -12.22
CA MET A 611 -17.48 -5.20 -11.83
C MET A 611 -16.91 -4.06 -11.03
N LEU A 612 -16.96 -2.82 -11.49
CA LEU A 612 -16.55 -1.66 -10.70
C LEU A 612 -17.74 -1.19 -9.87
N PHE A 613 -17.60 -1.10 -8.55
CA PHE A 613 -18.69 -0.66 -7.68
C PHE A 613 -18.60 0.83 -7.38
N CYS A 614 -19.64 1.57 -7.73
CA CYS A 614 -19.71 3.00 -7.53
C CYS A 614 -20.99 3.37 -6.78
N PHE A 615 -20.89 4.39 -5.93
CA PHE A 615 -22.05 5.01 -5.28
C PHE A 615 -21.80 6.51 -5.17
N ASN A 616 -22.61 7.31 -5.85
CA ASN A 616 -22.34 8.75 -6.03
C ASN A 616 -20.89 9.01 -6.48
N GLU A 617 -20.14 9.85 -5.75
CA GLU A 617 -18.73 10.17 -5.99
C GLU A 617 -17.75 9.06 -5.56
N HIS A 618 -18.21 8.03 -4.84
CA HIS A 618 -17.35 6.98 -4.30
C HIS A 618 -17.17 5.84 -5.29
N CYS A 619 -15.91 5.43 -5.49
CA CYS A 619 -15.53 4.20 -6.15
C CYS A 619 -14.94 3.23 -5.12
N PHE A 620 -15.54 2.05 -4.98
CA PHE A 620 -15.13 1.02 -4.04
C PHE A 620 -14.24 -0.06 -4.68
N ASN A 621 -13.67 0.26 -5.83
CA ASN A 621 -12.90 -0.62 -6.71
C ASN A 621 -13.72 -1.80 -7.28
N MET A 622 -13.04 -2.85 -7.77
CA MET A 622 -13.63 -4.02 -8.43
C MET A 622 -14.20 -5.05 -7.45
N GLY A 623 -15.43 -5.50 -7.68
CA GLY A 623 -15.97 -6.69 -7.03
C GLY A 623 -15.32 -8.00 -7.45
N ILE A 624 -15.94 -9.11 -7.02
CA ILE A 624 -15.60 -10.44 -7.53
C ILE A 624 -15.64 -10.44 -9.06
N ILE A 625 -14.65 -11.08 -9.68
CA ILE A 625 -14.52 -11.14 -11.13
C ILE A 625 -15.28 -12.37 -11.61
N ARG A 626 -16.10 -12.18 -12.65
CA ARG A 626 -16.83 -13.27 -13.31
C ARG A 626 -15.96 -13.84 -14.42
N MET A 627 -16.00 -15.15 -14.61
CA MET A 627 -15.31 -15.81 -15.71
C MET A 627 -16.16 -16.88 -16.39
N ALA A 628 -16.00 -17.04 -17.70
CA ALA A 628 -16.67 -18.08 -18.47
C ALA A 628 -15.89 -18.41 -19.75
N GLN A 629 -16.01 -19.65 -20.25
CA GLN A 629 -15.44 -20.03 -21.55
C GLN A 629 -16.17 -19.39 -22.74
N LYS A 630 -17.44 -19.03 -22.57
CA LYS A 630 -18.26 -18.39 -23.62
C LYS A 630 -17.85 -16.93 -23.83
N LYS A 631 -18.06 -16.40 -25.05
CA LYS A 631 -17.82 -14.98 -25.39
C LYS A 631 -18.65 -14.02 -24.54
N ILE A 632 -19.85 -14.41 -24.13
CA ILE A 632 -20.67 -13.66 -23.19
C ILE A 632 -20.46 -14.25 -21.79
N VAL A 633 -19.82 -13.48 -20.91
CA VAL A 633 -19.51 -13.88 -19.54
C VAL A 633 -20.77 -13.77 -18.67
N ASN A 634 -21.38 -14.91 -18.32
CA ASN A 634 -22.55 -14.97 -17.45
C ASN A 634 -22.48 -16.20 -16.53
N ILE A 635 -22.62 -15.98 -15.21
CA ILE A 635 -22.57 -17.00 -14.16
C ILE A 635 -23.74 -17.99 -14.25
N SER A 636 -24.93 -17.54 -14.66
CA SER A 636 -26.09 -18.43 -14.79
C SER A 636 -25.92 -19.45 -15.93
N ARG A 637 -24.94 -19.23 -16.82
CA ARG A 637 -24.66 -20.08 -17.99
C ARG A 637 -23.35 -20.88 -17.86
N GLY A 638 -22.98 -21.27 -16.63
CA GLY A 638 -21.80 -22.10 -16.33
C GLY A 638 -20.51 -21.32 -16.10
N GLY A 639 -20.61 -20.05 -15.68
CA GLY A 639 -19.45 -19.25 -15.29
C GLY A 639 -19.06 -19.41 -13.82
N HIS A 640 -17.84 -19.01 -13.48
CA HIS A 640 -17.26 -19.04 -12.14
C HIS A 640 -16.96 -17.63 -11.62
N TYR A 641 -16.75 -17.51 -10.31
CA TYR A 641 -16.23 -16.32 -9.65
C TYR A 641 -14.76 -16.52 -9.28
N ILE A 642 -13.97 -15.47 -9.38
CA ILE A 642 -12.60 -15.41 -8.86
C ILE A 642 -12.38 -14.09 -8.12
N ARG A 643 -11.59 -14.13 -7.04
CA ARG A 643 -11.38 -12.97 -6.17
C ARG A 643 -10.24 -12.10 -6.72
N PRO A 644 -10.39 -10.76 -6.78
CA PRO A 644 -9.26 -9.87 -7.00
C PRO A 644 -8.38 -9.81 -5.74
N TYR A 645 -7.07 -9.70 -5.93
CA TYR A 645 -6.08 -9.55 -4.88
C TYR A 645 -5.14 -8.38 -5.16
N VAL A 646 -4.80 -7.64 -4.11
CA VAL A 646 -3.85 -6.52 -4.16
C VAL A 646 -2.90 -6.66 -3.01
N HIS A 647 -1.62 -6.90 -3.32
CA HIS A 647 -0.56 -6.92 -2.32
C HIS A 647 -0.57 -5.61 -1.52
N GLN A 648 -0.63 -5.71 -0.18
CA GLN A 648 -0.29 -4.58 0.69
C GLN A 648 1.20 -4.26 0.47
N GLN A 649 1.43 -3.17 -0.26
CA GLN A 649 2.74 -2.56 -0.54
C GLN A 649 3.73 -3.39 -1.39
N SER A 650 3.68 -3.16 -2.70
CA SER A 650 4.88 -2.81 -3.46
C SER A 650 4.56 -1.51 -4.19
N ILE A 651 5.31 -0.44 -3.90
CA ILE A 651 5.13 0.86 -4.53
C ILE A 651 5.69 0.81 -5.96
N HIS A 652 4.97 0.11 -6.83
CA HIS A 652 5.24 0.13 -8.27
C HIS A 652 4.36 1.13 -9.03
N SER A 653 3.43 1.81 -8.34
CA SER A 653 2.43 2.63 -9.02
C SER A 653 2.67 4.12 -9.15
N MET A 654 3.79 4.52 -9.76
CA MET A 654 3.98 5.90 -10.26
C MET A 654 5.01 5.97 -11.40
N GLU A 655 4.93 5.12 -12.44
CA GLU A 655 5.75 5.32 -13.65
C GLU A 655 5.44 6.65 -14.39
N ASN A 656 4.39 7.37 -14.00
CA ASN A 656 4.08 8.73 -14.46
C ASN A 656 4.26 9.83 -13.40
N GLY A 657 4.83 9.55 -12.23
CA GLY A 657 5.15 10.59 -11.24
C GLY A 657 6.28 11.50 -11.73
N ASN A 658 6.20 12.81 -11.48
CA ASN A 658 7.31 13.73 -11.77
C ASN A 658 8.59 13.28 -11.03
N ILE A 659 9.75 13.45 -11.67
CA ILE A 659 11.06 13.21 -11.02
C ILE A 659 11.15 14.09 -9.77
N LEU A 660 11.42 13.45 -8.63
CA LEU A 660 11.60 14.12 -7.36
C LEU A 660 13.01 14.73 -7.32
N THR A 661 13.10 16.03 -7.56
CA THR A 661 14.38 16.74 -7.40
C THR A 661 14.67 17.02 -5.93
N LYS A 662 15.93 17.30 -5.64
CA LYS A 662 16.38 17.65 -4.28
C LYS A 662 15.67 18.90 -3.77
N GLU A 663 15.43 19.89 -4.62
CA GLU A 663 14.72 21.13 -4.26
C GLU A 663 13.27 20.83 -3.83
N ILE A 664 12.55 20.03 -4.62
CA ILE A 664 11.17 19.62 -4.33
C ILE A 664 11.10 18.84 -3.02
N LEU A 665 12.02 17.89 -2.81
CA LEU A 665 12.11 17.10 -1.59
C LEU A 665 12.31 18.00 -0.36
N HIS A 666 13.23 18.96 -0.41
CA HIS A 666 13.47 19.86 0.72
C HIS A 666 12.31 20.82 0.97
N GLU A 667 11.60 21.26 -0.08
CA GLU A 667 10.37 22.04 0.07
C GLU A 667 9.27 21.24 0.77
N GLN A 668 9.06 19.98 0.37
CA GLN A 668 8.11 19.06 0.99
C GLN A 668 8.45 18.81 2.46
N LEU A 669 9.71 18.55 2.78
CA LEU A 669 10.17 18.36 4.16
C LEU A 669 9.94 19.60 5.02
N ASN A 670 10.22 20.80 4.49
CA ASN A 670 9.99 22.03 5.23
C ASN A 670 8.49 22.29 5.50
N LYS A 671 7.61 21.94 4.55
CA LYS A 671 6.15 21.95 4.79
C LYS A 671 5.75 20.95 5.87
N MET A 672 6.24 19.70 5.81
CA MET A 672 5.91 18.69 6.81
C MET A 672 6.31 19.09 8.24
N LYS A 673 7.46 19.77 8.41
CA LYS A 673 7.91 20.29 9.71
C LYS A 673 6.91 21.24 10.37
N LEU A 674 6.06 21.91 9.59
CA LEU A 674 5.03 22.83 10.11
C LEU A 674 3.80 22.09 10.66
N PHE A 675 3.56 20.85 10.23
CA PHE A 675 2.34 20.07 10.56
C PHE A 675 2.61 18.87 11.47
N ASP A 676 3.83 18.32 11.46
CA ASP A 676 4.24 17.21 12.32
C ASP A 676 5.15 17.70 13.47
N ASN A 677 4.59 17.85 14.67
CA ASN A 677 5.35 18.25 15.86
C ASN A 677 6.39 17.20 16.33
N GLN A 678 6.42 16.01 15.71
CA GLN A 678 7.36 14.92 16.01
C GLN A 678 8.33 14.64 14.85
N TRP A 679 8.46 15.56 13.89
CA TRP A 679 9.29 15.38 12.68
C TRP A 679 10.76 15.00 12.98
N ASN A 680 11.28 15.40 14.14
CA ASN A 680 12.64 15.20 14.61
C ASN A 680 12.82 14.02 15.60
N ARG A 681 11.79 13.20 15.85
CA ARG A 681 11.86 12.04 16.74
C ARG A 681 12.18 10.76 15.97
N SER A 682 12.96 9.86 16.59
CA SER A 682 13.32 8.54 16.05
C SER A 682 13.97 8.57 14.66
N VAL A 683 14.75 9.62 14.41
CA VAL A 683 15.43 9.83 13.13
C VAL A 683 16.93 10.00 13.32
N TYR A 684 17.70 9.48 12.37
CA TYR A 684 19.03 9.97 12.10
C TYR A 684 18.98 11.28 11.33
N ILE A 685 19.85 12.21 11.68
CA ILE A 685 20.01 13.47 10.95
C ILE A 685 21.34 13.42 10.20
N SER A 686 21.28 13.71 8.91
CA SER A 686 22.45 13.81 8.04
C SER A 686 22.50 15.19 7.41
N SER A 687 23.69 15.78 7.31
CA SER A 687 23.89 16.96 6.48
C SER A 687 23.75 16.59 4.99
N SER A 688 22.97 17.40 4.28
CA SER A 688 22.72 17.29 2.85
C SER A 688 23.29 18.53 2.16
N GLY A 689 24.25 18.35 1.26
CA GLY A 689 24.88 19.47 0.56
C GLY A 689 25.95 19.07 -0.45
N GLY A 690 25.81 19.57 -1.69
CA GLY A 690 26.85 19.60 -2.71
C GLY A 690 27.70 20.87 -2.60
N SER A 691 28.79 20.94 -3.36
CA SER A 691 29.97 21.80 -3.21
C SER A 691 29.80 23.35 -3.25
N GLY A 692 28.64 23.95 -2.95
CA GLY A 692 28.48 25.42 -2.99
C GLY A 692 27.13 26.01 -2.58
N GLY A 693 26.35 25.37 -1.70
CA GLY A 693 25.01 25.89 -1.30
C GLY A 693 24.76 25.89 0.21
N LYS A 694 23.67 26.54 0.64
CA LYS A 694 23.17 26.62 2.03
C LYS A 694 23.05 25.21 2.65
N GLN A 695 23.55 25.01 3.87
CA GLN A 695 23.56 23.70 4.52
C GLN A 695 22.12 23.21 4.78
N LEU A 696 21.77 22.04 4.22
CA LEU A 696 20.47 21.39 4.42
C LEU A 696 20.63 20.17 5.34
N TYR A 697 19.54 19.76 5.98
CA TYR A 697 19.50 18.57 6.83
C TYR A 697 18.42 17.63 6.35
N PHE A 698 18.74 16.33 6.31
CA PHE A 698 17.81 15.28 5.95
C PHE A 698 17.63 14.32 7.12
N SER A 699 16.38 14.03 7.47
CA SER A 699 16.03 13.06 8.51
C SER A 699 15.78 11.69 7.89
N SER A 700 16.28 10.63 8.50
CA SER A 700 16.03 9.25 8.08
C SER A 700 15.52 8.47 9.27
N ASP A 701 14.40 7.77 9.14
CA ASP A 701 13.89 6.90 10.21
C ASP A 701 14.94 5.86 10.62
N ILE A 702 15.16 5.68 11.93
CA ILE A 702 16.22 4.82 12.45
C ILE A 702 16.03 3.36 12.02
N GLN A 703 14.83 2.81 12.18
CA GLN A 703 14.56 1.40 11.88
C GLN A 703 14.69 1.12 10.37
N GLN A 704 14.16 2.01 9.54
CA GLN A 704 14.28 1.89 8.08
C GLN A 704 15.74 2.01 7.62
N ASN A 705 16.53 2.90 8.25
CA ASN A 705 17.94 3.06 7.91
C ASN A 705 18.76 1.82 8.31
N LEU A 706 18.49 1.22 9.47
CA LEU A 706 19.12 -0.03 9.92
C LEU A 706 18.75 -1.21 9.00
N LEU A 707 17.48 -1.34 8.61
CA LEU A 707 17.05 -2.38 7.66
C LEU A 707 17.75 -2.24 6.30
N GLN A 708 17.86 -1.01 5.77
CA GLN A 708 18.61 -0.75 4.54
C GLN A 708 20.08 -1.19 4.66
N ARG A 709 20.72 -0.94 5.80
CA ARG A 709 22.11 -1.36 6.04
C ARG A 709 22.24 -2.88 6.10
N GLN A 710 21.31 -3.56 6.78
CA GLN A 710 21.28 -5.02 6.86
C GLN A 710 21.15 -5.67 5.48
N ILE A 711 20.26 -5.14 4.63
CA ILE A 711 20.10 -5.63 3.26
C ILE A 711 21.39 -5.44 2.44
N LEU A 712 22.04 -4.28 2.56
CA LEU A 712 23.31 -4.04 1.85
C LEU A 712 24.43 -4.94 2.37
N VAL A 713 24.52 -5.16 3.69
CA VAL A 713 25.52 -6.05 4.31
C VAL A 713 25.32 -7.49 3.87
N LYS A 714 24.08 -7.96 3.71
CA LYS A 714 23.79 -9.29 3.15
C LYS A 714 24.39 -9.45 1.75
N MET A 715 24.21 -8.44 0.88
CA MET A 715 24.87 -8.42 -0.43
C MET A 715 26.40 -8.38 -0.30
N MET A 716 26.94 -7.64 0.68
CA MET A 716 28.39 -7.57 0.91
C MET A 716 28.98 -8.92 1.34
N LEU A 717 28.25 -9.70 2.14
CA LEU A 717 28.64 -11.06 2.52
C LEU A 717 28.56 -12.02 1.31
N ASP A 718 27.47 -11.96 0.55
CA ASP A 718 27.24 -12.83 -0.61
C ASP A 718 28.27 -12.62 -1.74
N GLU A 719 28.82 -11.40 -1.87
CA GLU A 719 29.84 -11.05 -2.88
C GLU A 719 31.26 -10.97 -2.32
N GLU A 720 31.50 -11.53 -1.14
CA GLU A 720 32.81 -11.60 -0.47
C GLU A 720 33.48 -10.22 -0.31
N ILE A 721 32.67 -9.16 -0.24
CA ILE A 721 33.11 -7.79 -0.01
C ILE A 721 33.67 -7.72 1.42
N ILE A 722 32.93 -8.26 2.38
CA ILE A 722 33.31 -8.32 3.80
C ILE A 722 33.02 -9.72 4.37
N SER A 723 33.68 -10.09 5.46
CA SER A 723 33.50 -11.34 6.20
C SER A 723 33.66 -11.12 7.71
N ASP A 724 33.23 -12.09 8.51
CA ASP A 724 33.37 -12.09 9.97
C ASP A 724 34.85 -12.17 10.45
N ARG A 725 35.78 -12.52 9.56
CA ARG A 725 37.23 -12.57 9.84
C ARG A 725 37.94 -11.24 9.65
N ASP A 726 37.27 -10.26 9.05
CA ASP A 726 37.90 -8.99 8.71
C ASP A 726 38.11 -8.11 9.95
N ILE A 727 39.26 -7.43 9.97
CA ILE A 727 39.60 -6.39 10.93
C ILE A 727 39.64 -5.07 10.18
N CYS A 728 38.62 -4.25 10.42
CA CYS A 728 38.30 -3.07 9.64
C CYS A 728 38.71 -1.80 10.39
N LEU A 729 39.72 -1.09 9.87
CA LEU A 729 40.15 0.21 10.37
C LEU A 729 39.36 1.34 9.71
N ASN A 730 38.51 2.01 10.48
CA ASN A 730 37.65 3.08 10.00
C ASN A 730 38.20 4.48 10.32
N ILE A 731 38.69 5.17 9.28
CA ILE A 731 39.20 6.54 9.36
C ILE A 731 38.28 7.54 8.62
N PHE A 732 37.01 7.19 8.39
CA PHE A 732 36.03 8.15 7.89
C PHE A 732 35.80 9.28 8.89
N GLN A 733 35.48 10.49 8.40
CA GLN A 733 35.26 11.63 9.27
C GLN A 733 33.96 11.49 10.10
N THR A 734 33.99 12.10 11.29
CA THR A 734 32.84 12.34 12.17
C THR A 734 32.76 13.84 12.51
N GLY A 735 31.56 14.35 12.78
CA GLY A 735 31.30 15.77 13.03
C GLY A 735 30.45 16.43 11.93
N HIS A 736 29.97 17.66 12.18
CA HIS A 736 29.11 18.44 11.26
C HIS A 736 27.87 17.70 10.73
N VAL A 737 27.32 16.78 11.52
CA VAL A 737 26.16 15.96 11.16
C VAL A 737 26.43 15.06 9.94
N TYR A 738 27.71 14.75 9.68
CA TYR A 738 28.14 13.80 8.66
C TYR A 738 28.32 12.42 9.30
N ARG A 739 27.86 11.36 8.62
CA ARG A 739 27.64 10.04 9.23
C ARG A 739 28.51 8.91 8.66
N SER A 740 29.50 9.21 7.83
CA SER A 740 30.32 8.16 7.19
C SER A 740 31.00 7.22 8.20
N LEU A 741 31.57 7.73 9.29
CA LEU A 741 32.19 6.88 10.33
C LEU A 741 31.18 5.87 10.89
N GLU A 742 30.00 6.36 11.28
CA GLU A 742 28.95 5.55 11.88
C GLU A 742 28.35 4.53 10.91
N ILE A 743 28.08 4.91 9.65
CA ILE A 743 27.56 3.99 8.63
C ILE A 743 28.48 2.77 8.45
N PHE A 744 29.80 3.01 8.34
CA PHE A 744 30.75 1.94 8.08
C PHE A 744 31.04 1.07 9.31
N ASN A 745 30.96 1.63 10.52
CA ASN A 745 31.01 0.83 11.75
C ASN A 745 29.78 -0.09 11.87
N ASP A 746 28.60 0.40 11.49
CA ASP A 746 27.39 -0.42 11.44
C ASP A 746 27.51 -1.56 10.44
N PHE A 747 28.06 -1.30 9.24
CA PHE A 747 28.32 -2.38 8.28
C PHE A 747 29.24 -3.45 8.85
N CYS A 748 30.30 -3.05 9.54
CA CYS A 748 31.22 -3.99 10.19
C CYS A 748 30.51 -4.82 11.28
N THR A 749 29.74 -4.14 12.14
CA THR A 749 29.01 -4.78 13.23
C THR A 749 27.96 -5.77 12.71
N MET A 750 27.21 -5.39 11.68
CA MET A 750 26.20 -6.25 11.05
C MET A 750 26.82 -7.43 10.28
N ALA A 751 28.04 -7.27 9.77
CA ALA A 751 28.81 -8.34 9.14
C ALA A 751 29.55 -9.23 10.15
N ASN A 752 29.41 -8.95 11.46
CA ASN A 752 30.10 -9.63 12.55
C ASN A 752 31.64 -9.58 12.43
N CYS A 753 32.18 -8.50 11.88
CA CYS A 753 33.63 -8.30 11.74
C CYS A 753 34.17 -7.34 12.83
N THR A 754 35.48 -7.31 13.03
CA THR A 754 36.09 -6.39 14.00
C THR A 754 36.08 -4.97 13.45
N SER A 755 35.45 -4.02 14.15
CA SER A 755 35.39 -2.61 13.76
C SER A 755 36.27 -1.74 14.65
N ILE A 756 37.25 -1.03 14.07
CA ILE A 756 38.14 -0.09 14.78
C ILE A 756 37.78 1.35 14.39
N PRO A 757 37.01 2.08 15.21
CA PRO A 757 36.46 3.39 14.87
C PRO A 757 37.44 4.54 15.18
N MET A 758 38.52 4.67 14.40
CA MET A 758 39.53 5.72 14.63
C MET A 758 39.04 7.12 14.30
N GLY A 759 38.23 7.28 13.25
CA GLY A 759 37.74 8.58 12.82
C GLY A 759 38.78 9.43 12.07
N GLY A 760 38.30 10.25 11.13
CA GLY A 760 39.18 10.98 10.19
C GLY A 760 40.02 12.10 10.78
N ASN A 761 39.71 12.59 11.99
CA ASN A 761 40.46 13.66 12.65
C ASN A 761 41.65 13.14 13.49
N THR A 762 41.81 11.82 13.59
CA THR A 762 42.88 11.21 14.38
C THR A 762 44.23 11.36 13.71
N SER A 763 45.27 11.56 14.53
CA SER A 763 46.64 11.78 14.07
C SER A 763 47.15 10.58 13.27
N ASP A 764 48.00 10.83 12.26
CA ASP A 764 48.57 9.75 11.45
C ASP A 764 49.49 8.84 12.28
N GLU A 765 50.13 9.37 13.32
CA GLU A 765 50.96 8.61 14.26
C GLU A 765 50.15 7.62 15.08
N ASP A 766 48.99 8.03 15.61
CA ASP A 766 48.14 7.13 16.41
C ASP A 766 47.46 6.08 15.53
N ILE A 767 47.10 6.44 14.29
CA ILE A 767 46.63 5.47 13.29
C ILE A 767 47.71 4.42 13.03
N LEU A 768 48.98 4.82 12.87
CA LEU A 768 50.08 3.88 12.67
C LEU A 768 50.23 2.92 13.86
N LYS A 769 50.18 3.41 15.10
CA LYS A 769 50.24 2.55 16.31
C LYS A 769 49.13 1.51 16.33
N ILE A 770 47.92 1.90 15.94
CA ILE A 770 46.76 0.99 15.86
C ILE A 770 46.93 -0.05 14.75
N ILE A 771 47.47 0.35 13.59
CA ILE A 771 47.78 -0.57 12.49
C ILE A 771 48.81 -1.61 12.94
N GLU A 772 49.89 -1.19 13.61
CA GLU A 772 50.94 -2.08 14.08
C GLU A 772 50.43 -3.07 15.16
N TYR A 773 49.51 -2.61 16.02
CA TYR A 773 48.95 -3.43 17.10
C TYR A 773 47.89 -4.43 16.62
N PHE A 774 46.85 -3.95 15.91
CA PHE A 774 45.69 -4.77 15.52
C PHE A 774 45.84 -5.45 14.17
N LYS A 775 46.78 -5.01 13.33
CA LYS A 775 47.02 -5.54 11.97
C LYS A 775 45.73 -5.64 11.12
N PRO A 776 44.98 -4.53 10.97
CA PRO A 776 43.77 -4.52 10.15
C PRO A 776 44.06 -4.90 8.70
N ASN A 777 43.27 -5.81 8.13
CA ASN A 777 43.37 -6.17 6.71
C ASN A 777 42.52 -5.26 5.81
N ILE A 778 41.56 -4.51 6.37
CA ILE A 778 40.75 -3.53 5.64
C ILE A 778 40.94 -2.13 6.21
N ILE A 779 41.17 -1.14 5.35
CA ILE A 779 41.15 0.28 5.72
C ILE A 779 40.04 1.04 4.98
N MET A 780 39.31 1.88 5.70
CA MET A 780 38.11 2.54 5.21
C MET A 780 38.20 4.04 5.43
N GLY A 781 38.05 4.84 4.37
CA GLY A 781 38.13 6.29 4.50
C GLY A 781 37.77 7.05 3.23
N THR A 782 37.71 8.38 3.32
CA THR A 782 37.62 9.18 2.10
C THR A 782 38.93 9.09 1.33
N PRO A 783 38.93 9.13 -0.02
CA PRO A 783 40.15 9.09 -0.82
C PRO A 783 41.20 10.10 -0.38
N HIS A 784 40.78 11.30 0.03
CA HIS A 784 41.69 12.28 0.61
C HIS A 784 42.38 11.79 1.89
N ARG A 785 41.62 11.31 2.88
CA ARG A 785 42.18 10.93 4.17
C ARG A 785 43.14 9.74 4.04
N LEU A 786 42.81 8.83 3.12
CA LEU A 786 43.66 7.71 2.73
C LEU A 786 44.96 8.20 2.07
N MET A 787 44.89 9.15 1.13
CA MET A 787 46.09 9.76 0.52
C MET A 787 46.98 10.46 1.56
N GLN A 788 46.39 11.23 2.47
CA GLN A 788 47.15 11.89 3.56
C GLN A 788 47.94 10.87 4.40
N LEU A 789 47.30 9.76 4.76
CA LEU A 789 47.95 8.69 5.52
C LEU A 789 49.06 8.00 4.70
N ALA A 790 48.82 7.78 3.41
CA ALA A 790 49.83 7.22 2.50
C ALA A 790 51.07 8.11 2.39
N PHE A 791 50.90 9.44 2.24
CA PHE A 791 52.01 10.39 2.27
C PHE A 791 52.79 10.34 3.59
N TYR A 792 52.08 10.22 4.71
CA TYR A 792 52.73 10.06 6.01
C TYR A 792 53.56 8.78 6.07
N PHE A 793 53.04 7.64 5.60
CA PHE A 793 53.81 6.38 5.57
C PHE A 793 55.02 6.42 4.65
N GLU A 794 54.89 7.05 3.48
CA GLU A 794 56.02 7.28 2.58
C GLU A 794 57.11 8.11 3.27
N LYS A 795 56.74 9.19 3.96
CA LYS A 795 57.67 10.05 4.71
C LYS A 795 58.32 9.36 5.91
N GLN A 796 57.62 8.43 6.56
CA GLN A 796 58.16 7.62 7.67
C GLN A 796 58.94 6.39 7.18
N GLU A 797 59.14 6.24 5.86
CA GLU A 797 59.78 5.08 5.22
C GLU A 797 59.17 3.72 5.62
N LYS A 798 57.87 3.70 5.94
CA LYS A 798 57.16 2.50 6.37
C LYS A 798 56.79 1.64 5.14
N LYS A 799 57.61 0.62 4.87
CA LYS A 799 57.45 -0.27 3.70
C LYS A 799 56.61 -1.53 3.96
N GLU A 800 56.25 -1.83 5.21
CA GLU A 800 55.62 -3.09 5.62
C GLU A 800 54.13 -3.00 5.98
N ILE A 801 53.39 -2.02 5.43
CA ILE A 801 51.96 -1.84 5.71
C ILE A 801 51.14 -2.45 4.58
N TYR A 802 50.38 -3.50 4.89
CA TYR A 802 49.61 -4.27 3.91
C TYR A 802 48.11 -4.21 4.23
N PHE A 803 47.30 -3.94 3.22
CA PHE A 803 45.84 -4.07 3.28
C PHE A 803 45.35 -4.96 2.14
N GLU A 804 44.43 -5.86 2.43
CA GLU A 804 43.77 -6.70 1.43
C GLU A 804 42.74 -5.89 0.62
N LYS A 805 42.01 -5.00 1.30
CA LYS A 805 40.94 -4.19 0.72
C LYS A 805 40.98 -2.75 1.24
N ILE A 806 40.67 -1.79 0.36
CA ILE A 806 40.45 -0.38 0.72
C ILE A 806 39.00 -0.01 0.40
N TYR A 807 38.25 0.44 1.41
CA TYR A 807 36.91 0.98 1.19
C TYR A 807 36.95 2.49 1.09
N PHE A 808 36.27 3.03 0.08
CA PHE A 808 36.19 4.47 -0.11
C PHE A 808 34.79 4.93 -0.47
N ALA A 809 34.48 6.18 -0.12
CA ALA A 809 33.23 6.85 -0.44
C ALA A 809 33.45 8.36 -0.62
N CYS A 810 32.38 9.09 -0.95
CA CYS A 810 32.34 10.57 -1.08
C CYS A 810 33.06 11.16 -2.31
N GLU A 811 34.15 10.52 -2.75
CA GLU A 811 34.95 10.87 -3.90
C GLU A 811 35.27 9.63 -4.76
N ALA A 812 35.57 9.86 -6.03
CA ALA A 812 35.99 8.82 -6.96
C ALA A 812 37.52 8.81 -6.97
N ILE A 813 38.12 7.63 -7.11
CA ILE A 813 39.56 7.45 -7.18
C ILE A 813 39.96 7.31 -8.65
N ASP A 814 40.88 8.16 -9.11
CA ASP A 814 41.50 8.08 -10.43
C ASP A 814 42.66 7.09 -10.47
N LYS A 815 43.18 6.82 -11.67
CA LYS A 815 44.24 5.83 -11.88
C LYS A 815 45.53 6.17 -11.13
N VAL A 816 45.88 7.46 -11.05
CA VAL A 816 47.10 7.93 -10.35
C VAL A 816 47.03 7.61 -8.87
N LYS A 817 45.89 7.89 -8.21
CA LYS A 817 45.68 7.54 -6.79
C LYS A 817 45.65 6.03 -6.57
N GLN A 818 45.04 5.26 -7.48
CA GLN A 818 45.04 3.79 -7.41
C GLN A 818 46.47 3.24 -7.45
N ASP A 819 47.30 3.73 -8.37
CA ASP A 819 48.69 3.28 -8.52
C ASP A 819 49.53 3.69 -7.30
N TYR A 820 49.25 4.86 -6.72
CA TYR A 820 49.89 5.31 -5.47
C TYR A 820 49.49 4.44 -4.27
N PHE A 821 48.20 4.11 -4.09
CA PHE A 821 47.77 3.18 -3.03
C PHE A 821 48.35 1.78 -3.21
N LYS A 822 48.43 1.29 -4.45
CA LYS A 822 49.08 0.00 -4.73
C LYS A 822 50.55 -0.01 -4.31
N ARG A 823 51.25 1.12 -4.44
CA ARG A 823 52.65 1.29 -4.03
C ARG A 823 52.83 1.38 -2.52
N ILE A 824 52.01 2.18 -1.85
CA ILE A 824 52.20 2.52 -0.42
C ILE A 824 51.47 1.54 0.52
N PHE A 825 50.25 1.15 0.18
CA PHE A 825 49.41 0.24 0.98
C PHE A 825 49.47 -1.22 0.52
N HIS A 826 50.22 -1.51 -0.55
CA HIS A 826 50.31 -2.83 -1.19
C HIS A 826 48.95 -3.44 -1.53
N CYS A 827 47.95 -2.60 -1.79
CA CYS A 827 46.56 -3.01 -2.00
C CYS A 827 46.10 -2.73 -3.43
N SER A 828 45.57 -3.75 -4.12
CA SER A 828 44.98 -3.62 -5.46
C SER A 828 43.46 -3.69 -5.48
N THR A 829 42.81 -3.94 -4.34
CA THR A 829 41.36 -4.10 -4.24
C THR A 829 40.75 -2.85 -3.62
N LEU A 830 40.24 -1.95 -4.48
CA LEU A 830 39.61 -0.70 -4.05
C LEU A 830 38.12 -0.77 -4.31
N LEU A 831 37.32 -0.73 -3.24
CA LEU A 831 35.88 -0.91 -3.28
C LEU A 831 35.16 0.39 -2.90
N GLY A 832 34.50 0.99 -3.89
CA GLY A 832 33.72 2.20 -3.71
C GLY A 832 32.32 1.92 -3.14
N PHE A 833 31.81 2.84 -2.33
CA PHE A 833 30.42 2.85 -1.85
C PHE A 833 29.69 4.07 -2.38
N TYR A 834 28.44 3.87 -2.80
CA TYR A 834 27.62 4.84 -3.50
C TYR A 834 26.28 5.10 -2.81
N GLY A 835 25.93 6.38 -2.73
CA GLY A 835 24.72 6.87 -2.08
C GLY A 835 24.79 8.36 -1.72
N SER A 836 23.70 8.86 -1.15
CA SER A 836 23.56 10.25 -0.69
C SER A 836 23.00 10.32 0.74
N ALA A 837 22.92 11.53 1.31
CA ALA A 837 22.27 11.73 2.60
C ALA A 837 20.78 11.34 2.56
N GLU A 838 20.12 11.60 1.43
CA GLU A 838 18.73 11.27 1.16
C GLU A 838 18.56 9.76 0.98
N THR A 839 19.24 9.18 0.00
CA THR A 839 19.08 7.77 -0.39
C THR A 839 19.67 6.80 0.64
N GLY A 840 20.62 7.25 1.46
CA GLY A 840 21.52 6.37 2.21
C GLY A 840 22.51 5.68 1.25
N VAL A 841 23.48 4.94 1.81
CA VAL A 841 24.34 4.08 1.00
C VAL A 841 23.51 2.88 0.55
N TYR A 842 23.42 2.64 -0.75
CA TYR A 842 22.57 1.58 -1.31
C TYR A 842 23.29 0.71 -2.36
N ALA A 843 24.51 1.07 -2.74
CA ALA A 843 25.30 0.32 -3.70
C ALA A 843 26.79 0.32 -3.32
N CYS A 844 27.52 -0.73 -3.66
CA CYS A 844 28.96 -0.83 -3.46
C CYS A 844 29.62 -1.69 -4.55
N GLN A 845 30.93 -1.57 -4.70
CA GLN A 845 31.68 -2.38 -5.67
C GLN A 845 32.05 -3.73 -5.07
N SER A 846 31.94 -4.81 -5.87
CA SER A 846 32.51 -6.10 -5.52
C SER A 846 33.97 -6.22 -6.02
N PRO A 847 34.76 -7.17 -5.51
CA PRO A 847 36.14 -7.39 -5.97
C PRO A 847 36.27 -7.54 -7.49
N LYS A 848 35.25 -8.11 -8.15
CA LYS A 848 35.16 -8.26 -9.62
C LYS A 848 35.19 -6.92 -10.37
N TYR A 849 34.68 -5.87 -9.74
CA TYR A 849 34.56 -4.52 -10.29
C TYR A 849 35.48 -3.51 -9.60
N SER A 850 36.48 -3.98 -8.84
CA SER A 850 37.48 -3.13 -8.18
C SER A 850 38.05 -2.10 -9.16
N SER A 851 38.15 -0.84 -8.72
CA SER A 851 38.72 0.26 -9.51
C SER A 851 37.97 0.63 -10.79
N THR A 852 36.77 0.08 -11.02
CA THR A 852 35.87 0.48 -12.12
C THR A 852 34.87 1.56 -11.66
N LYS A 853 33.88 1.91 -12.51
CA LYS A 853 32.74 2.77 -12.14
C LYS A 853 31.45 1.98 -11.94
N ILE A 854 31.55 0.66 -11.84
CA ILE A 854 30.43 -0.27 -11.75
C ILE A 854 30.18 -0.58 -10.28
N TYR A 855 28.92 -0.46 -9.87
CA TYR A 855 28.43 -0.71 -8.52
C TYR A 855 27.31 -1.75 -8.56
N LEU A 856 27.27 -2.58 -7.53
CA LEU A 856 26.25 -3.57 -7.29
C LEU A 856 25.24 -3.02 -6.28
N TYR A 857 23.95 -3.28 -6.48
CA TYR A 857 22.89 -2.86 -5.57
C TYR A 857 21.83 -3.96 -5.37
N PRO A 858 21.22 -4.10 -4.16
CA PRO A 858 20.12 -5.02 -3.94
C PRO A 858 18.83 -4.53 -4.59
N LYS A 859 18.21 -5.36 -5.45
CA LYS A 859 16.93 -5.02 -6.11
C LYS A 859 15.77 -4.90 -5.11
N GLU A 860 15.89 -5.56 -3.95
CA GLU A 860 14.93 -5.42 -2.83
C GLU A 860 15.10 -4.11 -2.04
N LEU A 861 16.25 -3.43 -2.18
CA LEU A 861 16.54 -2.17 -1.48
C LEU A 861 16.15 -0.94 -2.32
N VAL A 862 16.57 -0.91 -3.58
CA VAL A 862 16.30 0.19 -4.51
C VAL A 862 15.89 -0.31 -5.88
N GLN A 863 14.99 0.42 -6.53
CA GLN A 863 14.76 0.36 -7.96
C GLN A 863 15.48 1.53 -8.62
N ILE A 864 16.23 1.26 -9.68
CA ILE A 864 16.99 2.27 -10.42
C ILE A 864 16.40 2.40 -11.82
N GLU A 865 16.19 3.64 -12.26
CA GLU A 865 15.83 4.03 -13.62
C GLU A 865 16.88 5.00 -14.19
N ILE A 866 17.04 4.99 -15.51
CA ILE A 866 17.85 5.97 -16.23
C ILE A 866 16.94 6.87 -17.04
N PHE A 867 16.86 8.14 -16.66
CA PHE A 867 16.08 9.15 -17.39
C PHE A 867 17.00 10.26 -17.89
N ASN A 868 17.10 10.44 -19.20
CA ASN A 868 18.04 11.39 -19.82
C ASN A 868 19.48 11.24 -19.29
N SER A 869 19.96 10.00 -19.21
CA SER A 869 21.26 9.62 -18.62
C SER A 869 21.42 9.90 -17.12
N LYS A 870 20.42 10.47 -16.43
CA LYS A 870 20.46 10.65 -14.97
C LYS A 870 20.03 9.38 -14.26
N ILE A 871 20.68 9.12 -13.13
CA ILE A 871 20.33 8.02 -12.24
C ILE A 871 19.15 8.47 -11.37
N ILE A 872 18.00 7.87 -11.62
CA ILE A 872 16.79 8.09 -10.85
C ILE A 872 16.59 6.89 -9.91
N VAL A 873 16.40 7.16 -8.62
CA VAL A 873 16.39 6.14 -7.57
C VAL A 873 15.05 6.14 -6.85
N THR A 874 14.43 4.97 -6.76
CA THR A 874 13.31 4.71 -5.87
C THR A 874 13.79 3.83 -4.72
N ASN A 875 13.72 4.32 -3.48
CA ASN A 875 14.09 3.54 -2.30
C ASN A 875 12.87 2.79 -1.76
N LEU A 876 12.95 1.45 -1.75
CA LEU A 876 11.83 0.56 -1.43
C LEU A 876 11.61 0.38 0.09
N ILE A 877 12.59 0.79 0.91
CA ILE A 877 12.58 0.61 2.37
C ILE A 877 12.09 1.87 3.10
N ARG A 878 12.32 3.06 2.54
CA ARG A 878 12.01 4.35 3.19
C ARG A 878 10.52 4.68 3.12
N LYS A 879 9.84 4.66 4.27
CA LYS A 879 8.41 4.99 4.44
C LYS A 879 8.17 6.40 4.99
N ARG A 880 9.08 6.93 5.83
CA ARG A 880 8.91 8.26 6.49
C ARG A 880 9.11 9.42 5.51
N ASN A 881 10.28 9.45 4.87
CA ASN A 881 10.63 10.40 3.83
C ASN A 881 10.79 9.61 2.55
N GLN A 882 9.68 9.40 1.85
CA GLN A 882 9.61 8.54 0.69
C GLN A 882 10.43 9.13 -0.45
N LEU A 883 11.35 8.34 -0.99
CA LEU A 883 12.16 8.70 -2.15
C LEU A 883 11.65 7.89 -3.33
N PHE A 884 10.64 8.43 -4.00
CA PHE A 884 10.11 7.91 -5.26
C PHE A 884 10.69 8.69 -6.42
N ARG A 885 11.27 7.99 -7.39
CA ARG A 885 11.88 8.56 -8.59
C ARG A 885 12.77 9.77 -8.28
N PHE A 886 13.64 9.63 -7.28
CA PHE A 886 14.53 10.69 -6.80
C PHE A 886 15.73 10.88 -7.74
N ASP A 887 15.95 12.10 -8.22
CA ASP A 887 17.15 12.46 -8.99
C ASP A 887 18.38 12.46 -8.07
N SER A 888 19.25 11.46 -8.24
CA SER A 888 20.48 11.34 -7.44
C SER A 888 21.52 12.40 -7.78
N GLY A 889 21.37 13.11 -8.91
CA GLY A 889 22.26 14.17 -9.39
C GLY A 889 23.47 13.68 -10.19
N ASP A 890 23.71 12.36 -10.25
CA ASP A 890 24.74 11.75 -11.08
C ASP A 890 24.15 11.16 -12.36
N LEU A 891 25.02 10.99 -13.36
CA LEU A 891 24.69 10.32 -14.60
C LEU A 891 25.05 8.84 -14.50
N GLY A 892 24.44 7.99 -15.31
CA GLY A 892 24.75 6.57 -15.26
C GLY A 892 24.02 5.76 -16.31
N ARG A 893 24.33 4.46 -16.32
CA ARG A 893 23.58 3.46 -17.07
C ARG A 893 23.43 2.19 -16.24
N ILE A 894 22.30 1.51 -16.42
CA ILE A 894 22.08 0.17 -15.86
C ILE A 894 22.77 -0.84 -16.78
N LEU A 895 23.50 -1.78 -16.20
CA LEU A 895 24.13 -2.87 -16.94
C LEU A 895 23.22 -4.11 -16.90
N PRO A 896 23.18 -4.93 -17.97
CA PRO A 896 22.40 -6.15 -17.99
C PRO A 896 22.82 -7.09 -16.86
N THR A 897 21.83 -7.68 -16.20
CA THR A 897 22.00 -8.76 -15.21
C THR A 897 20.99 -9.85 -15.52
N ASP A 898 21.23 -11.08 -15.07
CA ASP A 898 20.24 -12.15 -15.19
C ASP A 898 18.92 -11.75 -14.53
N ILE A 899 17.81 -12.14 -15.13
CA ILE A 899 16.47 -11.76 -14.66
C ILE A 899 16.22 -12.25 -13.21
N ASN A 900 16.84 -13.38 -12.86
CA ASN A 900 16.78 -13.99 -11.52
C ASN A 900 17.87 -13.48 -10.56
N SER A 901 18.76 -12.58 -11.00
CA SER A 901 19.79 -12.02 -10.12
C SER A 901 19.14 -11.15 -9.04
N LYS A 902 19.50 -11.42 -7.78
CA LYS A 902 19.12 -10.62 -6.61
C LYS A 902 19.69 -9.20 -6.67
N TYR A 903 20.79 -9.02 -7.40
CA TYR A 903 21.55 -7.78 -7.47
C TYR A 903 21.51 -7.18 -8.87
N GLY A 904 21.33 -5.86 -8.91
CA GLY A 904 21.46 -5.05 -10.13
C GLY A 904 22.86 -4.45 -10.24
N LEU A 905 23.22 -4.07 -11.46
CA LEU A 905 24.47 -3.38 -11.76
C LEU A 905 24.19 -1.98 -12.30
N ILE A 906 24.92 -1.00 -11.79
CA ILE A 906 24.88 0.37 -12.27
C ILE A 906 26.30 0.89 -12.53
N GLU A 907 26.51 1.50 -13.69
CA GLU A 907 27.71 2.27 -13.98
C GLU A 907 27.43 3.76 -13.78
N VAL A 908 28.26 4.43 -12.97
CA VAL A 908 28.07 5.84 -12.59
C VAL A 908 29.04 6.76 -13.35
N PHE A 909 28.49 7.76 -14.03
CA PHE A 909 29.19 8.86 -14.70
C PHE A 909 28.95 10.18 -13.93
N ARG A 910 29.97 11.03 -13.74
CA ARG A 910 29.77 12.32 -13.07
C ARG A 910 29.14 13.34 -14.03
N SER A 911 28.19 14.14 -13.53
CA SER A 911 27.56 15.20 -14.32
C SER A 911 28.55 16.32 -14.67
N GLN A 912 28.45 16.82 -15.90
CA GLN A 912 29.22 17.98 -16.39
C GLN A 912 28.68 19.24 -15.73
N ARG A 913 29.33 19.72 -14.66
CA ARG A 913 29.13 21.11 -14.22
C ARG A 913 29.90 22.03 -15.18
N LEU A 914 29.15 22.83 -15.92
CA LEU A 914 29.66 24.00 -16.64
C LEU A 914 29.82 25.15 -15.64
N ILE A 915 30.96 25.83 -15.72
CA ILE A 915 31.29 27.02 -14.93
C ILE A 915 31.33 28.18 -15.90
N MET A 916 30.48 29.17 -15.67
CA MET A 916 30.48 30.39 -16.48
C MET A 916 31.58 31.32 -16.01
N ILE A 917 32.48 31.73 -16.90
CA ILE A 917 33.53 32.71 -16.66
C ILE A 917 33.34 33.80 -17.71
N GLY A 918 32.80 34.97 -17.31
CA GLY A 918 32.31 35.96 -18.28
C GLY A 918 31.15 35.37 -19.10
N GLU A 919 31.27 35.44 -20.42
CA GLU A 919 30.31 34.83 -21.37
C GLU A 919 30.68 33.41 -21.78
N ASP A 920 31.90 32.95 -21.43
CA ASP A 920 32.41 31.63 -21.79
C ASP A 920 32.05 30.56 -20.75
N ALA A 921 31.86 29.32 -21.21
CA ALA A 921 31.54 28.17 -20.38
C ALA A 921 32.72 27.20 -20.31
N LEU A 922 33.23 26.97 -19.11
CA LEU A 922 34.30 26.02 -18.85
C LEU A 922 33.75 24.78 -18.15
N SER A 923 33.86 23.61 -18.78
CA SER A 923 33.42 22.36 -18.16
C SER A 923 34.52 21.77 -17.27
N LYS A 924 34.14 21.21 -16.11
CA LYS A 924 35.07 20.47 -15.26
C LYS A 924 35.70 19.27 -15.99
N SER A 925 34.94 18.62 -16.89
CA SER A 925 35.43 17.46 -17.64
C SER A 925 36.54 17.83 -18.62
N ASP A 926 36.48 19.00 -19.24
CA ASP A 926 37.49 19.45 -20.19
C ASP A 926 38.83 19.66 -19.49
N ILE A 927 38.80 20.23 -18.27
CA ILE A 927 39.98 20.38 -17.43
C ILE A 927 40.49 18.99 -17.00
N GLU A 928 39.61 18.11 -16.51
CA GLU A 928 39.99 16.75 -16.10
C GLU A 928 40.63 15.95 -17.24
N GLU A 929 40.13 16.06 -18.46
CA GLU A 929 40.67 15.38 -19.65
C GLU A 929 42.03 15.94 -20.05
N THR A 930 42.19 17.26 -20.01
CA THR A 930 43.48 17.93 -20.18
C THR A 930 44.49 17.47 -19.13
N MET A 931 44.03 17.30 -17.87
CA MET A 931 44.88 16.86 -16.76
C MET A 931 45.27 15.39 -16.81
N LYS A 932 44.52 14.50 -17.48
CA LYS A 932 44.93 13.09 -17.66
C LYS A 932 46.21 12.94 -18.46
N GLN A 933 46.56 13.93 -19.27
CA GLN A 933 47.78 13.93 -20.08
C GLN A 933 49.02 14.34 -19.27
N ILE A 934 48.83 14.65 -17.99
CA ILE A 934 49.84 15.25 -17.11
C ILE A 934 49.86 14.44 -15.82
N ASP A 935 51.04 14.00 -15.39
CA ASP A 935 51.19 13.20 -14.18
C ASP A 935 51.15 14.09 -12.92
N LEU A 936 49.95 14.47 -12.51
CA LEU A 936 49.67 15.25 -11.30
C LEU A 936 48.95 14.38 -10.29
N ILE A 937 49.36 14.46 -9.02
CA ILE A 937 48.66 13.75 -7.93
C ILE A 937 47.30 14.39 -7.68
N GLU A 938 47.27 15.73 -7.64
CA GLU A 938 46.07 16.50 -7.34
C GLU A 938 46.15 17.93 -7.88
N TRP A 939 44.99 18.55 -8.13
CA TRP A 939 44.90 19.91 -8.64
C TRP A 939 43.62 20.62 -8.18
N GLN A 940 43.66 21.95 -8.18
CA GLN A 940 42.56 22.82 -7.79
C GLN A 940 42.60 24.13 -8.58
N LEU A 941 41.48 24.55 -9.14
CA LEU A 941 41.33 25.85 -9.80
C LEU A 941 40.58 26.82 -8.89
N ILE A 942 41.13 28.00 -8.67
CA ILE A 942 40.48 29.09 -7.92
C ILE A 942 40.22 30.22 -8.90
N ILE A 943 38.96 30.64 -8.98
CA ILE A 943 38.48 31.75 -9.79
C ILE A 943 38.20 32.91 -8.84
N ASP A 944 38.80 34.06 -9.10
CA ASP A 944 38.69 35.25 -8.24
C ASP A 944 38.73 36.54 -9.08
N TYR A 945 38.49 37.69 -8.45
CA TYR A 945 38.78 38.99 -9.04
C TYR A 945 40.15 39.50 -8.59
N VAL A 946 40.85 40.22 -9.46
CA VAL A 946 42.14 40.82 -9.11
C VAL A 946 41.92 41.99 -8.15
N SER A 947 42.45 41.90 -6.94
CA SER A 947 42.15 42.82 -5.82
C SER A 947 42.66 44.27 -5.96
N SER A 948 43.24 44.68 -7.09
CA SER A 948 43.94 45.97 -7.24
C SER A 948 43.56 46.82 -8.46
N SER A 949 42.51 46.49 -9.22
CA SER A 949 41.91 47.41 -10.22
C SER A 949 40.51 46.91 -10.58
N LYS A 950 39.67 47.77 -11.16
CA LYS A 950 38.27 47.55 -11.62
C LYS A 950 37.85 46.08 -11.78
N THR A 951 36.61 45.76 -11.38
CA THR A 951 35.88 44.46 -11.44
C THR A 951 35.89 43.70 -12.77
N ASP A 952 36.70 44.11 -13.73
CA ASP A 952 36.71 43.66 -15.12
C ASP A 952 37.80 42.59 -15.40
N GLN A 953 38.75 42.33 -14.48
CA GLN A 953 39.79 41.30 -14.63
C GLN A 953 39.59 40.07 -13.73
N ILE A 954 39.61 38.88 -14.33
CA ILE A 954 39.39 37.59 -13.67
C ILE A 954 40.73 36.88 -13.45
N LEU A 955 41.01 36.47 -12.21
CA LEU A 955 42.15 35.64 -11.84
C LEU A 955 41.75 34.16 -11.85
N LEU A 956 42.48 33.35 -12.60
CA LEU A 956 42.47 31.90 -12.55
C LEU A 956 43.77 31.39 -11.93
N LEU A 957 43.70 31.05 -10.64
CA LEU A 957 44.81 30.47 -9.90
C LEU A 957 44.71 28.93 -9.93
N PHE A 958 45.59 28.30 -10.69
CA PHE A 958 45.72 26.86 -10.80
C PHE A 958 46.76 26.32 -9.81
N ARG A 959 46.28 25.61 -8.79
CA ARG A 959 47.09 24.96 -7.75
C ARG A 959 47.27 23.49 -8.07
N TYR A 960 48.47 22.93 -7.88
CA TYR A 960 48.72 21.52 -8.19
C TYR A 960 49.74 20.88 -7.25
N VAL A 961 49.68 19.55 -7.15
CA VAL A 961 50.52 18.69 -6.30
C VAL A 961 51.23 17.65 -7.18
N LYS A 962 52.54 17.52 -7.05
CA LYS A 962 53.38 16.52 -7.74
C LYS A 962 53.98 15.52 -6.75
N SER A 963 54.39 14.36 -7.24
CA SER A 963 55.22 13.41 -6.48
C SER A 963 56.67 13.93 -6.42
N GLU A 964 57.33 13.79 -5.27
CA GLU A 964 58.71 14.28 -5.04
C GLU A 964 59.75 13.63 -5.98
N THR A 965 59.41 12.53 -6.65
CA THR A 965 60.32 11.80 -7.55
C THR A 965 60.44 12.38 -8.97
N THR A 966 59.73 13.45 -9.32
CA THR A 966 59.70 14.05 -10.67
C THR A 966 59.93 15.56 -10.64
N SER A 967 61.08 16.02 -10.17
CA SER A 967 61.48 17.44 -10.21
C SER A 967 62.45 17.72 -11.37
N ASN A 968 61.91 17.94 -12.57
CA ASN A 968 62.65 18.55 -13.69
C ASN A 968 62.02 19.91 -14.01
N GLU A 969 62.78 21.00 -13.93
CA GLU A 969 62.28 22.38 -14.20
C GLU A 969 61.63 22.51 -15.60
N ASN A 970 62.14 21.79 -16.60
CA ASN A 970 61.55 21.72 -17.95
C ASN A 970 60.09 21.21 -17.95
N SER A 971 59.71 20.33 -17.02
CA SER A 971 58.34 19.79 -16.94
C SER A 971 57.32 20.81 -16.43
N GLU A 972 57.76 21.80 -15.65
CA GLU A 972 56.88 22.85 -15.12
C GLU A 972 56.58 23.91 -16.17
N MET A 973 57.57 24.29 -16.98
CA MET A 973 57.37 25.23 -18.09
C MET A 973 56.46 24.66 -19.18
N ILE A 974 56.60 23.36 -19.49
CA ILE A 974 55.71 22.65 -20.43
C ILE A 974 54.27 22.60 -19.89
N LEU A 975 54.09 22.30 -18.60
CA LEU A 975 52.78 22.30 -17.95
C LEU A 975 52.09 23.67 -18.02
N LYS A 976 52.83 24.74 -17.68
CA LYS A 976 52.31 26.11 -17.74
C LYS A 976 51.89 26.49 -19.15
N ASN A 977 52.73 26.22 -20.17
CA ASN A 977 52.40 26.51 -21.57
C ASN A 977 51.18 25.71 -22.07
N TYR A 978 51.08 24.43 -21.69
CA TYR A 978 49.96 23.59 -22.09
C TYR A 978 48.64 24.06 -21.48
N LEU A 979 48.64 24.39 -20.19
CA LEU A 979 47.48 24.93 -19.50
C LEU A 979 47.10 26.33 -19.99
N GLN A 980 48.07 27.20 -20.23
CA GLN A 980 47.87 28.52 -20.81
C GLN A 980 47.11 28.41 -22.15
N ASN A 981 47.61 27.59 -23.07
CA ASN A 981 46.95 27.34 -24.36
C ASN A 981 45.54 26.76 -24.22
N PHE A 982 45.32 25.87 -23.24
CA PHE A 982 44.01 25.29 -22.98
C PHE A 982 43.00 26.37 -22.54
N PHE A 983 43.36 27.20 -21.56
CA PHE A 983 42.47 28.24 -21.06
C PHE A 983 42.24 29.35 -22.10
N ASP A 984 43.28 29.78 -22.82
CA ASP A 984 43.16 30.79 -23.88
C ASP A 984 42.22 30.35 -25.01
N LYS A 985 42.23 29.05 -25.36
CA LYS A 985 41.32 28.48 -26.37
C LYS A 985 39.88 28.34 -25.88
N LYS A 986 39.67 28.13 -24.57
CA LYS A 986 38.35 27.89 -23.97
C LYS A 986 37.68 29.15 -23.46
N LEU A 987 38.44 30.21 -23.16
CA LEU A 987 37.98 31.47 -22.59
C LEU A 987 38.27 32.63 -23.56
N THR A 988 37.83 32.48 -24.80
CA THR A 988 38.12 33.42 -25.90
C THR A 988 37.53 34.81 -25.70
N SER A 989 36.39 34.94 -25.01
CA SER A 989 35.74 36.22 -24.73
C SER A 989 36.46 37.03 -23.65
N LEU A 990 37.45 36.42 -22.97
CA LEU A 990 38.15 36.99 -21.81
C LEU A 990 39.67 37.12 -22.01
N SER A 991 40.20 36.84 -23.21
CA SER A 991 41.65 36.75 -23.45
C SER A 991 42.45 37.99 -23.02
N GLU A 992 41.85 39.18 -23.07
CA GLU A 992 42.50 40.44 -22.66
C GLU A 992 42.33 40.78 -21.16
N ASN A 993 41.42 40.09 -20.47
CA ASN A 993 41.03 40.36 -19.08
C ASN A 993 41.24 39.17 -18.14
N LEU A 994 41.90 38.11 -18.61
CA LEU A 994 42.19 36.89 -17.85
C LEU A 994 43.63 36.90 -17.34
N ILE A 995 43.82 36.73 -16.03
CA ILE A 995 45.14 36.49 -15.43
C ILE A 995 45.21 35.02 -15.01
N LEU A 996 46.18 34.28 -15.53
CA LEU A 996 46.45 32.90 -15.16
C LEU A 996 47.67 32.82 -14.24
N GLN A 997 47.51 32.18 -13.09
CA GLN A 997 48.60 31.93 -12.13
C GLN A 997 48.71 30.45 -11.81
N PHE A 998 49.93 29.98 -11.56
CA PHE A 998 50.22 28.58 -11.26
C PHE A 998 50.99 28.49 -9.95
N GLU A 999 50.54 27.64 -9.04
CA GLU A 999 51.12 27.49 -7.70
C GLU A 999 51.33 25.99 -7.38
N LEU A 1000 52.59 25.59 -7.20
CA LEU A 1000 52.93 24.27 -6.66
C LEU A 1000 52.69 24.28 -5.15
N ILE A 1001 51.84 23.38 -4.67
CA ILE A 1001 51.44 23.32 -3.26
C ILE A 1001 51.65 21.93 -2.67
N GLN A 1002 51.72 21.88 -1.34
CA GLN A 1002 51.67 20.66 -0.56
C GLN A 1002 50.23 20.13 -0.51
N PHE A 1003 50.04 18.81 -0.41
CA PHE A 1003 48.71 18.18 -0.45
C PHE A 1003 47.74 18.67 0.64
N ASN A 1004 48.28 19.07 1.80
CA ASN A 1004 47.51 19.62 2.93
C ASN A 1004 47.05 21.08 2.71
N GLN A 1005 47.58 21.80 1.72
CA GLN A 1005 47.22 23.19 1.41
C GLN A 1005 45.99 23.30 0.48
N LEU A 1006 45.48 22.18 -0.03
CA LEU A 1006 44.28 22.12 -0.86
C LEU A 1006 43.02 22.53 -0.08
N ILE A 1007 42.21 23.42 -0.64
CA ILE A 1007 40.99 23.94 0.00
C ILE A 1007 39.85 22.91 -0.13
N ARG A 1008 39.10 22.70 0.97
CA ARG A 1008 38.08 21.65 1.09
C ARG A 1008 36.75 22.18 1.58
N ASN A 1009 35.69 21.43 1.31
CA ASN A 1009 34.38 21.70 1.88
C ASN A 1009 34.40 21.45 3.40
N LYS A 1010 33.99 22.43 4.20
CA LYS A 1010 34.03 22.33 5.68
C LYS A 1010 33.18 21.19 6.26
N THR A 1011 32.14 20.74 5.56
CA THR A 1011 31.16 19.75 6.06
C THR A 1011 31.53 18.32 5.65
N SER A 1012 31.87 18.11 4.39
CA SER A 1012 32.17 16.77 3.84
C SER A 1012 33.66 16.46 3.75
N ASN A 1013 34.52 17.47 4.00
CA ASN A 1013 35.97 17.44 3.77
C ASN A 1013 36.38 17.04 2.33
N LYS A 1014 35.42 17.10 1.41
CA LYS A 1014 35.61 16.83 0.00
C LYS A 1014 36.50 17.90 -0.63
N LEU A 1015 37.43 17.47 -1.48
CA LEU A 1015 38.25 18.40 -2.25
C LEU A 1015 37.37 19.26 -3.17
N LEU A 1016 37.49 20.58 -3.04
CA LEU A 1016 36.83 21.52 -3.92
C LEU A 1016 37.67 21.74 -5.17
N LYS A 1017 37.56 20.86 -6.17
CA LYS A 1017 38.35 20.93 -7.41
C LYS A 1017 38.32 22.30 -8.09
N ILE A 1018 37.18 22.98 -8.04
CA ILE A 1018 37.04 24.32 -8.58
C ILE A 1018 36.33 25.16 -7.52
N ILE A 1019 36.91 26.31 -7.21
CA ILE A 1019 36.40 27.28 -6.23
C ILE A 1019 36.18 28.58 -6.97
N ASP A 1020 34.96 29.06 -6.93
CA ASP A 1020 34.62 30.37 -7.45
C ASP A 1020 34.42 31.32 -6.26
N LYS A 1021 35.34 32.28 -6.11
CA LYS A 1021 35.32 33.29 -5.04
C LYS A 1021 34.68 34.61 -5.48
N ARG A 1022 34.18 34.67 -6.72
CA ARG A 1022 33.46 35.85 -7.23
C ARG A 1022 32.10 36.04 -6.54
N PHE A 1023 31.63 35.07 -5.75
CA PHE A 1023 30.32 35.03 -5.09
C PHE A 1023 30.42 34.77 -3.58
#